data_AF-A0A8J7N2K5-F1
#
_entry.id   AF-A0A8J7N2K5-F1
#
_cell.length_a   1.000
_cell.length_b   1.000
_cell.length_c   1.000
_cell.angle_alpha   90.00
_cell.angle_beta   90.00
_cell.angle_gamma   90.00
#
_symmetry.space_group_name_H-M   'P 1'
#
loop_
_entity.id
_entity.type
_entity.pdbx_description
1 polymer ?
#
loop_
_entity_poly.entity_id
_entity_poly.type
_entity_poly.pdbx_seq_one_letter_code
_entity_poly.pdbx_strand_id
1 'polypeptide(L)'
;GQYYTQEQCKEVEAYAAERGITVIPEIDMPGHSDVFKNAMGFDMQTDEGKKALKVILKEAAEVFPKAPYIHIGGDEVTIKDGFLEEMTAFVRNTLGRKVVLWNKLNNKAVTKDIADMTQMWATSGTAVKGLPNIDCRYNYVNHFDVYADLVGIYKSNIYYADKGNPDIAGTISAAWNDTKVATEDDIIRQNNQYANVLASAERGWIGGGKQYIEAGGTRLPNTGEEYEEFADFERRFLFHKAHSLQGAPIPYVKQSNIRWRLTEPFPNDGDAAKAFPPEEAAKLDAVMPTTYSYNGTDYAAKQVTGGGVYLRHIWHGTVRGVLNNPANNQTCYAWTYVYSPVAQDAGAQIEFYTYSRSGSDKMPPAGKWDRRGSQVWLNGQEIAAPTWQQPDKDIPQDNTTLGLTNENFTARPVVKVHLNEGWNKVFLKLPHANSGGTARDKWQYTFVLTDTEGNNALEGITYSPDRTLDPFAKDPTPDPRPKASNDSIAYWYQFNTPLRGNRYPTSQGAGQPIAGNTTATKASQWKFVARTDNANSFDIINRADSTYISPASANNTALKTAKEQPTAGWQIKEADTEGYFIIFSGTSQFNQTTFSPFSVYNWGYNTNVKPNDYRTDDAGCQYSFKLVNTELITPEPQPNGSPTLSNATTSHYYKFSSARFPNYYPTSLGEGQPVTSRTDASTQASEWKFVDRTDGTFDIVNRHDGLYISPASSNNTALNAVAAQPEAGWKLLDSGQSGYFIFVSDANHAEINQTKSGEGYKLYNWGYGSKTAGEYRFDDNGCWFSFSPTETVDNTATSIGTISTATAPEQWYDLSGRRVARPTKGLYISSKGRKVGR
;
A
#
# COMPACT_ATOMS: atom_id res chain seq x y z
N GLY A 1 27.92 -37.68 11.73
CA GLY A 1 28.16 -36.54 10.81
C GLY A 1 29.65 -36.32 10.65
N GLN A 2 30.03 -35.16 10.14
CA GLN A 2 31.41 -34.65 10.17
C GLN A 2 31.56 -33.64 11.31
N TYR A 3 32.77 -33.16 11.58
CA TYR A 3 33.07 -32.15 12.60
C TYR A 3 34.25 -31.27 12.16
N TYR A 4 34.33 -30.06 12.70
CA TYR A 4 35.52 -29.23 12.60
C TYR A 4 36.55 -29.64 13.66
N THR A 5 37.81 -29.80 13.29
CA THR A 5 38.89 -29.87 14.28
C THR A 5 39.07 -28.53 14.97
N GLN A 6 39.74 -28.51 16.12
CA GLN A 6 40.04 -27.26 16.82
C GLN A 6 40.87 -26.29 15.95
N GLU A 7 41.77 -26.81 15.12
CA GLU A 7 42.55 -26.04 14.16
C GLU A 7 41.65 -25.42 13.08
N GLN A 8 40.70 -26.19 12.54
CA GLN A 8 39.74 -25.67 11.55
C GLN A 8 38.84 -24.59 12.15
N CYS A 9 38.39 -24.75 13.40
CA CYS A 9 37.64 -23.69 14.10
C CYS A 9 38.46 -22.40 14.26
N LYS A 10 39.76 -22.52 14.62
CA LYS A 10 40.68 -21.36 14.69
C LYS A 10 40.88 -20.72 13.32
N GLU A 11 40.95 -21.51 12.26
CA GLU A 11 41.03 -21.02 10.88
C GLU A 11 39.78 -20.23 10.49
N VAL A 12 38.58 -20.72 10.84
CA VAL A 12 37.31 -20.01 10.63
C VAL A 12 37.29 -18.68 11.38
N GLU A 13 37.68 -18.65 12.66
CA GLU A 13 37.73 -17.40 13.44
C GLU A 13 38.76 -16.41 12.86
N ALA A 14 39.93 -16.90 12.44
CA ALA A 14 40.94 -16.06 11.82
C ALA A 14 40.43 -15.45 10.49
N TYR A 15 39.84 -16.28 9.63
CA TYR A 15 39.29 -15.87 8.34
C TYR A 15 38.16 -14.83 8.50
N ALA A 16 37.28 -15.03 9.49
CA ALA A 16 36.20 -14.10 9.82
C ALA A 16 36.76 -12.76 10.36
N ALA A 17 37.75 -12.82 11.26
CA ALA A 17 38.36 -11.64 11.86
C ALA A 17 39.03 -10.72 10.83
N GLU A 18 39.69 -11.29 9.81
CA GLU A 18 40.26 -10.52 8.68
C GLU A 18 39.22 -9.71 7.91
N ARG A 19 37.94 -10.10 8.00
CA ARG A 19 36.79 -9.47 7.32
C ARG A 19 35.95 -8.61 8.27
N GLY A 20 36.42 -8.38 9.49
CA GLY A 20 35.67 -7.62 10.50
C GLY A 20 34.45 -8.36 11.04
N ILE A 21 34.40 -9.68 10.90
CA ILE A 21 33.31 -10.54 11.39
C ILE A 21 33.74 -11.21 12.69
N THR A 22 32.93 -11.07 13.73
CA THR A 22 33.12 -11.79 15.01
C THR A 22 32.34 -13.10 14.97
N VAL A 23 33.03 -14.22 15.19
CA VAL A 23 32.38 -15.53 15.38
C VAL A 23 31.87 -15.60 16.82
N ILE A 24 30.58 -15.90 17.00
CA ILE A 24 29.98 -16.21 18.30
C ILE A 24 29.69 -17.71 18.30
N PRO A 25 30.49 -18.55 18.97
CA PRO A 25 30.22 -19.98 19.03
C PRO A 25 28.99 -20.26 19.88
N GLU A 26 28.13 -21.15 19.39
CA GLU A 26 27.01 -21.70 20.14
C GLU A 26 27.29 -23.14 20.54
N ILE A 27 27.18 -23.42 21.84
CA ILE A 27 27.09 -24.77 22.39
C ILE A 27 25.76 -24.84 23.12
N ASP A 28 24.73 -25.26 22.40
CA ASP A 28 23.37 -25.28 22.95
C ASP A 28 23.25 -26.24 24.14
N MET A 29 22.62 -25.76 25.21
CA MET A 29 22.39 -26.52 26.43
C MET A 29 21.19 -25.98 27.23
N PRO A 30 20.42 -26.85 27.90
CA PRO A 30 20.47 -28.31 27.83
C PRO A 30 19.66 -28.90 26.66
N GLY A 31 19.12 -28.03 25.79
CA GLY A 31 18.36 -28.40 24.60
C GLY A 31 19.25 -29.05 23.55
N HIS A 32 18.62 -29.59 22.51
CA HIS A 32 19.31 -30.11 21.30
C HIS A 32 20.51 -31.04 21.62
N SER A 33 20.40 -31.84 22.68
CA SER A 33 21.53 -32.52 23.33
C SER A 33 21.62 -34.03 23.05
N ASP A 34 20.85 -34.54 22.09
CA ASP A 34 20.81 -35.98 21.77
C ASP A 34 22.19 -36.55 21.42
N VAL A 35 22.99 -35.81 20.64
CA VAL A 35 24.36 -36.24 20.28
C VAL A 35 25.25 -36.31 21.52
N PHE A 36 25.17 -35.32 22.41
CA PHE A 36 25.92 -35.31 23.68
C PHE A 36 25.52 -36.50 24.55
N LYS A 37 24.22 -36.71 24.74
CA LYS A 37 23.70 -37.78 25.59
C LYS A 37 24.13 -39.16 25.08
N ASN A 38 24.08 -39.36 23.77
CA ASN A 38 24.51 -40.61 23.14
C ASN A 38 26.02 -40.84 23.28
N ALA A 39 26.84 -39.79 23.17
CA ALA A 39 28.30 -39.91 23.27
C ALA A 39 28.78 -40.10 24.72
N MET A 40 28.19 -39.35 25.67
CA MET A 40 28.65 -39.29 27.05
C MET A 40 27.97 -40.33 27.95
N GLY A 41 26.79 -40.82 27.58
CA GLY A 41 26.01 -41.78 28.36
C GLY A 41 25.22 -41.16 29.53
N PHE A 42 25.19 -39.83 29.64
CA PHE A 42 24.43 -39.08 30.65
C PHE A 42 23.86 -37.78 30.09
N ASP A 43 22.84 -37.25 30.76
CA ASP A 43 22.14 -36.01 30.38
C ASP A 43 22.97 -34.77 30.76
N MET A 44 22.90 -33.71 29.95
CA MET A 44 23.62 -32.45 30.21
C MET A 44 23.30 -31.85 31.59
N GLN A 45 22.09 -32.06 32.10
CA GLN A 45 21.62 -31.51 33.37
C GLN A 45 21.94 -32.40 34.59
N THR A 46 22.74 -33.47 34.46
CA THR A 46 23.31 -34.18 35.63
C THR A 46 24.59 -33.51 36.12
N ASP A 47 25.10 -33.93 37.28
CA ASP A 47 26.38 -33.40 37.78
C ASP A 47 27.56 -33.79 36.89
N GLU A 48 27.53 -34.99 36.29
CA GLU A 48 28.47 -35.43 35.27
C GLU A 48 28.33 -34.60 33.98
N GLY A 49 27.10 -34.37 33.54
CA GLY A 49 26.76 -33.51 32.40
C GLY A 49 27.35 -32.11 32.53
N LYS A 50 27.09 -31.46 33.66
CA LYS A 50 27.62 -30.12 33.97
C LYS A 50 29.16 -30.09 34.03
N LYS A 51 29.80 -31.14 34.58
CA LYS A 51 31.28 -31.23 34.57
C LYS A 51 31.83 -31.33 33.16
N ALA A 52 31.23 -32.17 32.31
CA ALA A 52 31.62 -32.30 30.91
C ALA A 52 31.41 -31.00 30.12
N LEU A 53 30.26 -30.34 30.30
CA LEU A 53 29.97 -29.06 29.65
C LEU A 53 30.99 -27.98 30.02
N LYS A 54 31.45 -27.90 31.27
CA LYS A 54 32.50 -26.96 31.67
C LYS A 54 33.83 -27.21 30.96
N VAL A 55 34.17 -28.47 30.67
CA VAL A 55 35.34 -28.81 29.86
C VAL A 55 35.13 -28.35 28.42
N ILE A 56 33.99 -28.69 27.81
CA ILE A 56 33.64 -28.29 26.43
C ILE A 56 33.65 -26.77 26.27
N LEU A 57 33.03 -26.04 27.19
CA LEU A 57 32.99 -24.57 27.16
C LEU A 57 34.37 -23.95 27.32
N LYS A 58 35.24 -24.55 28.16
CA LYS A 58 36.63 -24.11 28.29
C LYS A 58 37.39 -24.31 26.98
N GLU A 59 37.28 -25.48 26.36
CA GLU A 59 37.91 -25.76 25.07
C GLU A 59 37.37 -24.83 23.97
N ALA A 60 36.05 -24.60 23.91
CA ALA A 60 35.44 -23.67 22.98
C ALA A 60 36.00 -22.23 23.16
N ALA A 61 36.15 -21.76 24.40
CA ALA A 61 36.72 -20.45 24.69
C ALA A 61 38.21 -20.33 24.33
N GLU A 62 38.96 -21.44 24.40
CA GLU A 62 40.37 -21.51 23.97
C GLU A 62 40.52 -21.58 22.44
N VAL A 63 39.57 -22.21 21.76
CA VAL A 63 39.52 -22.35 20.29
C VAL A 63 39.04 -21.06 19.62
N PHE A 64 38.13 -20.32 20.25
CA PHE A 64 37.62 -19.03 19.79
C PHE A 64 38.11 -17.88 20.71
N PRO A 65 39.42 -17.58 20.73
CA PRO A 65 39.99 -16.60 21.65
C PRO A 65 39.49 -15.16 21.42
N LYS A 66 39.02 -14.83 20.20
CA LYS A 66 38.52 -13.48 19.86
C LYS A 66 37.01 -13.34 20.13
N ALA A 67 36.28 -14.42 20.33
CA ALA A 67 34.86 -14.38 20.66
C ALA A 67 34.62 -13.70 22.02
N PRO A 68 33.93 -12.54 22.08
CA PRO A 68 33.58 -11.89 23.34
C PRO A 68 32.38 -12.55 24.01
N TYR A 69 31.61 -13.32 23.25
CA TYR A 69 30.36 -13.95 23.62
C TYR A 69 30.45 -15.46 23.39
N ILE A 70 29.79 -16.23 24.25
CA ILE A 70 29.44 -17.64 24.00
C ILE A 70 27.92 -17.73 24.08
N HIS A 71 27.30 -18.25 23.02
CA HIS A 71 25.87 -18.58 23.02
C HIS A 71 25.71 -19.96 23.67
N ILE A 72 24.86 -20.08 24.68
CA ILE A 72 24.62 -21.36 25.36
C ILE A 72 23.20 -21.89 25.11
N GLY A 73 22.48 -21.27 24.19
CA GLY A 73 21.19 -21.73 23.69
C GLY A 73 20.08 -21.68 24.73
N GLY A 74 19.54 -22.85 25.08
CA GLY A 74 18.54 -23.05 26.13
C GLY A 74 17.08 -23.16 25.66
N ASP A 75 16.86 -23.22 24.36
CA ASP A 75 15.55 -23.36 23.74
C ASP A 75 15.04 -24.82 23.79
N GLU A 76 13.73 -24.96 23.51
CA GLU A 76 13.01 -26.22 23.27
C GLU A 76 13.11 -27.33 24.35
N VAL A 77 13.63 -27.04 25.54
CA VAL A 77 13.77 -28.00 26.64
C VAL A 77 13.27 -27.45 27.98
N THR A 78 12.82 -28.32 28.88
CA THR A 78 12.60 -27.95 30.29
C THR A 78 13.93 -27.91 31.04
N ILE A 79 14.27 -26.74 31.57
CA ILE A 79 15.52 -26.47 32.27
C ILE A 79 15.32 -26.64 33.78
N LYS A 80 16.16 -27.45 34.42
CA LYS A 80 16.19 -27.66 35.88
C LYS A 80 16.69 -26.41 36.61
N ASP A 81 16.21 -26.24 37.84
CA ASP A 81 16.65 -25.14 38.70
C ASP A 81 18.16 -25.20 38.98
N GLY A 82 18.82 -24.05 38.94
CA GLY A 82 20.26 -23.90 39.14
C GLY A 82 21.13 -24.23 37.92
N PHE A 83 20.62 -24.92 36.88
CA PHE A 83 21.43 -25.31 35.73
C PHE A 83 21.99 -24.11 34.95
N LEU A 84 21.11 -23.22 34.47
CA LEU A 84 21.54 -22.02 33.75
C LEU A 84 22.37 -21.11 34.65
N GLU A 85 21.97 -20.92 35.90
CA GLU A 85 22.69 -20.08 36.86
C GLU A 85 24.14 -20.56 37.03
N GLU A 86 24.35 -21.88 37.13
CA GLU A 86 25.68 -22.48 37.21
C GLU A 86 26.49 -22.33 35.92
N MET A 87 25.92 -22.63 34.75
CA MET A 87 26.64 -22.57 33.47
C MET A 87 26.98 -21.13 33.06
N THR A 88 26.03 -20.20 33.21
CA THR A 88 26.20 -18.78 32.92
C THR A 88 27.27 -18.15 33.82
N ALA A 89 27.27 -18.47 35.12
CA ALA A 89 28.31 -18.04 36.04
C ALA A 89 29.68 -18.60 35.67
N PHE A 90 29.76 -19.84 35.18
CA PHE A 90 31.02 -20.40 34.70
C PHE A 90 31.57 -19.64 33.49
N VAL A 91 30.73 -19.39 32.48
CA VAL A 91 31.12 -18.62 31.28
C VAL A 91 31.59 -17.20 31.66
N ARG A 92 30.84 -16.50 32.52
CA ARG A 92 31.16 -15.14 32.95
C ARG A 92 32.39 -15.07 33.86
N ASN A 93 32.37 -15.83 34.95
CA ASN A 93 33.32 -15.63 36.05
C ASN A 93 34.60 -16.44 35.86
N THR A 94 34.54 -17.56 35.15
CA THR A 94 35.71 -18.43 34.93
C THR A 94 36.33 -18.22 33.56
N LEU A 95 35.52 -18.16 32.50
CA LEU A 95 36.02 -17.98 31.14
C LEU A 95 36.20 -16.50 30.75
N GLY A 96 35.60 -15.57 31.52
CA GLY A 96 35.67 -14.14 31.23
C GLY A 96 34.92 -13.74 29.96
N ARG A 97 33.91 -14.52 29.55
CA ARG A 97 33.10 -14.28 28.34
C ARG A 97 31.69 -13.85 28.71
N LYS A 98 31.03 -13.16 27.77
CA LYS A 98 29.62 -12.78 27.89
C LYS A 98 28.71 -13.91 27.41
N VAL A 99 27.52 -14.03 27.99
CA VAL A 99 26.56 -15.08 27.66
C VAL A 99 25.47 -14.55 26.75
N VAL A 100 25.13 -15.33 25.73
CA VAL A 100 23.93 -15.15 24.90
C VAL A 100 22.98 -16.34 25.10
N LEU A 101 21.68 -16.05 25.22
CA LEU A 101 20.61 -17.05 25.34
C LEU A 101 19.52 -16.82 24.30
N TRP A 102 18.91 -17.92 23.84
CA TRP A 102 17.67 -17.86 23.06
C TRP A 102 16.53 -17.27 23.90
N ASN A 103 15.60 -16.59 23.23
CA ASN A 103 14.38 -16.05 23.82
C ASN A 103 13.15 -16.36 22.96
N LYS A 104 12.10 -16.97 23.50
CA LYS A 104 11.94 -17.40 24.90
C LYS A 104 12.56 -18.77 25.19
N LEU A 105 12.80 -19.05 26.46
CA LEU A 105 13.02 -20.41 26.97
C LEU A 105 11.66 -21.03 27.34
N ASN A 106 11.57 -22.37 27.46
CA ASN A 106 10.29 -23.04 27.71
C ASN A 106 9.70 -22.76 29.11
N ASN A 107 10.52 -22.83 30.15
CA ASN A 107 10.07 -22.75 31.55
C ASN A 107 10.85 -21.74 32.41
N LYS A 108 11.66 -20.89 31.79
CA LYS A 108 12.43 -19.82 32.45
C LYS A 108 12.35 -18.52 31.66
N ALA A 109 12.50 -17.38 32.32
CA ALA A 109 12.64 -16.09 31.66
C ALA A 109 14.12 -15.74 31.50
N VAL A 110 14.48 -15.14 30.37
CA VAL A 110 15.82 -14.55 30.20
C VAL A 110 15.88 -13.23 30.96
N THR A 111 16.89 -13.06 31.81
CA THR A 111 17.10 -11.83 32.59
C THR A 111 18.56 -11.41 32.54
N LYS A 112 18.85 -10.16 32.89
CA LYS A 112 20.22 -9.63 32.99
C LYS A 112 21.12 -10.41 33.97
N ASP A 113 20.51 -11.08 34.94
CA ASP A 113 21.23 -11.82 35.96
C ASP A 113 21.84 -13.10 35.38
N ILE A 114 21.29 -13.64 34.28
CA ILE A 114 21.74 -14.89 33.65
C ILE A 114 22.19 -14.74 32.19
N ALA A 115 22.01 -13.57 31.56
CA ALA A 115 22.47 -13.32 30.19
C ALA A 115 23.00 -11.89 30.02
N ASP A 116 23.91 -11.70 29.06
CA ASP A 116 24.47 -10.39 28.68
C ASP A 116 23.88 -9.86 27.37
N MET A 117 23.22 -10.74 26.61
CA MET A 117 22.50 -10.48 25.39
C MET A 117 21.50 -11.61 25.17
N THR A 118 20.44 -11.38 24.42
CA THR A 118 19.49 -12.43 24.07
C THR A 118 19.07 -12.38 22.62
N GLN A 119 18.79 -13.55 22.05
CA GLN A 119 18.38 -13.71 20.66
C GLN A 119 16.95 -14.22 20.59
N MET A 120 16.04 -13.40 20.09
CA MET A 120 14.62 -13.72 20.07
C MET A 120 14.24 -14.41 18.77
N TRP A 121 13.68 -15.61 18.90
CA TRP A 121 13.33 -16.47 17.76
C TRP A 121 11.84 -16.81 17.69
N ALA A 122 11.20 -16.96 18.86
CA ALA A 122 9.82 -17.39 18.94
C ALA A 122 8.85 -16.22 18.72
N THR A 123 7.76 -16.48 17.98
CA THR A 123 6.66 -15.51 17.77
C THR A 123 6.05 -15.03 19.09
N SER A 124 6.00 -15.91 20.10
CA SER A 124 5.52 -15.60 21.46
C SER A 124 6.58 -14.93 22.38
N GLY A 125 7.80 -14.72 21.89
CA GLY A 125 8.86 -14.04 22.64
C GLY A 125 8.66 -12.53 22.69
N THR A 126 9.25 -11.89 23.71
CA THR A 126 9.22 -10.43 23.89
C THR A 126 10.64 -9.90 24.16
N ALA A 127 10.95 -8.69 23.70
CA ALA A 127 12.21 -8.02 24.03
C ALA A 127 12.40 -7.93 25.56
N VAL A 128 13.61 -8.18 26.02
CA VAL A 128 13.98 -8.09 27.44
C VAL A 128 14.57 -6.72 27.72
N LYS A 129 13.87 -5.91 28.51
CA LYS A 129 14.30 -4.55 28.86
C LYS A 129 15.61 -4.55 29.65
N GLY A 130 16.52 -3.63 29.30
CA GLY A 130 17.82 -3.49 29.97
C GLY A 130 18.85 -4.55 29.54
N LEU A 131 18.55 -5.30 28.48
CA LEU A 131 19.47 -6.21 27.82
C LEU A 131 19.54 -5.91 26.33
N PRO A 132 20.71 -6.01 25.69
CA PRO A 132 20.79 -6.02 24.23
C PRO A 132 20.02 -7.22 23.66
N ASN A 133 19.08 -6.97 22.77
CA ASN A 133 18.27 -7.99 22.11
C ASN A 133 18.60 -8.10 20.61
N ILE A 134 18.73 -9.31 20.10
CA ILE A 134 18.85 -9.62 18.67
C ILE A 134 17.50 -10.14 18.15
N ASP A 135 16.96 -9.51 17.11
CA ASP A 135 15.71 -9.95 16.47
C ASP A 135 16.00 -11.01 15.40
N CYS A 136 15.53 -12.23 15.63
CA CYS A 136 15.57 -13.31 14.65
C CYS A 136 14.15 -13.78 14.28
N ARG A 137 13.11 -13.18 14.85
CA ARG A 137 11.72 -13.56 14.55
C ARG A 137 11.42 -13.23 13.10
N TYR A 138 10.73 -14.15 12.44
CA TYR A 138 10.34 -14.01 11.05
C TYR A 138 11.54 -13.71 10.12
N ASN A 139 12.74 -14.15 10.50
CA ASN A 139 13.98 -14.07 9.72
C ASN A 139 14.59 -15.47 9.49
N TYR A 140 13.78 -16.52 9.62
CA TYR A 140 14.14 -17.91 9.37
C TYR A 140 14.05 -18.18 7.87
N VAL A 141 15.16 -17.94 7.16
CA VAL A 141 15.19 -17.94 5.69
C VAL A 141 14.91 -19.32 5.08
N ASN A 142 14.91 -20.37 5.89
CA ASN A 142 14.54 -21.74 5.50
C ASN A 142 13.09 -21.89 5.07
N HIS A 143 12.21 -20.98 5.49
CA HIS A 143 10.81 -21.03 5.12
C HIS A 143 10.47 -20.15 3.93
N PHE A 144 11.41 -19.35 3.45
CA PHE A 144 11.09 -18.23 2.58
C PHE A 144 10.97 -18.60 1.11
N ASP A 145 9.97 -18.01 0.48
CA ASP A 145 9.91 -17.79 -0.96
C ASP A 145 10.99 -16.77 -1.33
N VAL A 146 11.58 -16.94 -2.53
CA VAL A 146 12.70 -16.12 -2.99
C VAL A 146 12.33 -14.65 -3.14
N TYR A 147 11.07 -14.36 -3.48
CA TYR A 147 10.64 -13.03 -3.89
C TYR A 147 9.82 -12.30 -2.83
N ALA A 148 8.78 -12.95 -2.30
CA ALA A 148 7.82 -12.32 -1.42
C ALA A 148 8.40 -12.01 -0.03
N ASP A 149 9.13 -12.96 0.57
CA ASP A 149 9.67 -12.77 1.91
C ASP A 149 10.79 -11.72 1.95
N LEU A 150 11.58 -11.61 0.88
CA LEU A 150 12.61 -10.55 0.76
C LEU A 150 12.00 -9.15 0.89
N VAL A 151 10.80 -8.94 0.33
CA VAL A 151 10.05 -7.69 0.46
C VAL A 151 9.65 -7.45 1.91
N GLY A 152 9.15 -8.48 2.60
CA GLY A 152 8.76 -8.41 4.01
C GLY A 152 9.95 -8.06 4.91
N ILE A 153 11.09 -8.73 4.71
CA ILE A 153 12.34 -8.45 5.44
C ILE A 153 12.78 -7.01 5.21
N TYR A 154 12.87 -6.57 3.95
CA TYR A 154 13.39 -5.25 3.61
C TYR A 154 12.50 -4.11 4.13
N LYS A 155 11.18 -4.27 4.08
CA LYS A 155 10.23 -3.26 4.60
C LYS A 155 10.14 -3.26 6.12
N SER A 156 10.56 -4.35 6.76
CA SER A 156 10.47 -4.49 8.21
C SER A 156 11.50 -3.60 8.90
N ASN A 157 11.04 -2.95 9.97
CA ASN A 157 11.97 -2.45 10.99
C ASN A 157 12.47 -3.62 11.87
N ILE A 158 13.43 -3.35 12.76
CA ILE A 158 13.97 -4.32 13.72
C ILE A 158 13.33 -4.01 15.07
N TYR A 159 12.67 -4.99 15.72
CA TYR A 159 12.04 -4.78 17.03
C TYR A 159 11.07 -3.57 17.12
N TYR A 160 10.32 -3.29 16.05
CA TYR A 160 9.39 -2.14 16.01
C TYR A 160 10.07 -0.77 16.16
N ALA A 161 11.41 -0.70 16.04
CA ALA A 161 12.19 0.51 16.21
C ALA A 161 12.79 0.97 14.88
N ASP A 162 12.77 2.29 14.64
CA ASP A 162 13.33 2.95 13.46
C ASP A 162 14.86 2.91 13.42
N LYS A 163 15.50 2.80 14.59
CA LYS A 163 16.95 2.72 14.77
C LYS A 163 17.32 1.92 16.03
N GLY A 164 18.59 1.51 16.09
CA GLY A 164 19.17 0.85 17.26
C GLY A 164 19.12 1.70 18.53
N ASN A 165 19.03 1.04 19.67
CA ASN A 165 19.06 1.63 21.00
C ASN A 165 19.74 0.66 21.99
N PRO A 166 19.99 1.02 23.27
CA PRO A 166 20.70 0.12 24.20
C PRO A 166 20.06 -1.26 24.41
N ASP A 167 18.75 -1.40 24.19
CA ASP A 167 18.02 -2.66 24.31
C ASP A 167 17.94 -3.42 22.96
N ILE A 168 18.30 -2.82 21.82
CA ILE A 168 18.21 -3.43 20.49
C ILE A 168 19.61 -3.50 19.87
N ALA A 169 20.18 -4.71 19.87
CA ALA A 169 21.51 -4.98 19.32
C ALA A 169 21.51 -5.11 17.79
N GLY A 170 20.42 -5.60 17.20
CA GLY A 170 20.31 -5.81 15.75
C GLY A 170 19.42 -6.99 15.38
N THR A 171 19.72 -7.62 14.24
CA THR A 171 18.97 -8.76 13.70
C THR A 171 19.92 -9.83 13.15
N ILE A 172 19.44 -11.08 13.08
CA ILE A 172 20.11 -12.20 12.42
C ILE A 172 19.16 -12.81 11.40
N SER A 173 19.63 -13.01 10.17
CA SER A 173 18.97 -13.87 9.18
C SER A 173 19.42 -15.32 9.42
N ALA A 174 18.56 -16.12 10.04
CA ALA A 174 18.88 -17.49 10.44
C ALA A 174 18.62 -18.50 9.33
N ALA A 175 19.61 -19.35 9.07
CA ALA A 175 19.56 -20.46 8.13
C ALA A 175 19.90 -21.77 8.87
N TRP A 176 18.87 -22.58 9.14
CA TRP A 176 18.93 -23.89 9.77
C TRP A 176 19.05 -25.02 8.74
N ASN A 177 19.97 -25.96 8.93
CA ASN A 177 20.23 -27.01 7.94
C ASN A 177 19.51 -28.33 8.28
N ASP A 178 18.25 -28.24 8.73
CA ASP A 178 17.48 -29.38 9.26
C ASP A 178 17.01 -30.34 8.16
N THR A 179 16.88 -29.83 6.93
CA THR A 179 16.51 -30.64 5.77
C THR A 179 17.68 -30.72 4.80
N LYS A 180 18.15 -31.93 4.52
CA LYS A 180 19.25 -32.17 3.60
C LYS A 180 18.92 -31.62 2.20
N VAL A 181 19.90 -30.93 1.62
CA VAL A 181 19.93 -30.54 0.21
C VAL A 181 21.15 -31.18 -0.47
N ALA A 182 21.24 -31.08 -1.80
CA ALA A 182 22.25 -31.83 -2.55
C ALA A 182 23.68 -31.31 -2.37
N THR A 183 23.85 -29.98 -2.26
CA THR A 183 25.17 -29.33 -2.21
C THR A 183 25.21 -28.17 -1.21
N GLU A 184 26.41 -27.72 -0.84
CA GLU A 184 26.58 -26.50 -0.02
C GLU A 184 26.04 -25.25 -0.74
N ASP A 185 26.25 -25.16 -2.06
CA ASP A 185 25.66 -24.09 -2.88
C ASP A 185 24.13 -24.11 -2.85
N ASP A 186 23.50 -25.28 -2.76
CA ASP A 186 22.05 -25.39 -2.57
C ASP A 186 21.58 -24.83 -1.23
N ILE A 187 22.39 -24.93 -0.17
CA ILE A 187 22.06 -24.30 1.11
C ILE A 187 21.95 -22.78 0.91
N ILE A 188 22.92 -22.18 0.22
CA ILE A 188 22.94 -20.73 -0.03
C ILE A 188 21.80 -20.32 -0.98
N ARG A 189 21.67 -21.04 -2.10
CA ARG A 189 20.74 -20.74 -3.18
C ARG A 189 19.30 -20.94 -2.77
N GLN A 190 18.95 -22.08 -2.20
CA GLN A 190 17.56 -22.40 -1.87
C GLN A 190 17.02 -21.52 -0.73
N ASN A 191 17.91 -20.98 0.11
CA ASN A 191 17.54 -20.03 1.17
C ASN A 191 17.62 -18.55 0.75
N ASN A 192 17.91 -18.27 -0.53
CA ASN A 192 18.11 -16.92 -1.07
C ASN A 192 19.03 -16.06 -0.18
N GLN A 193 20.09 -16.68 0.35
CA GLN A 193 20.76 -16.18 1.56
C GLN A 193 21.42 -14.82 1.33
N TYR A 194 22.06 -14.60 0.18
CA TYR A 194 22.66 -13.31 -0.15
C TYR A 194 21.65 -12.16 -0.15
N ALA A 195 20.49 -12.34 -0.78
CA ALA A 195 19.49 -11.27 -0.87
C ALA A 195 18.89 -10.96 0.51
N ASN A 196 18.53 -12.00 1.26
CA ASN A 196 17.94 -11.86 2.60
C ASN A 196 18.92 -11.21 3.59
N VAL A 197 20.18 -11.65 3.61
CA VAL A 197 21.22 -11.07 4.48
C VAL A 197 21.47 -9.61 4.12
N LEU A 198 21.54 -9.25 2.83
CA LEU A 198 21.77 -7.87 2.42
C LEU A 198 20.59 -6.96 2.75
N ALA A 199 19.35 -7.44 2.61
CA ALA A 199 18.16 -6.70 3.01
C ALA A 199 18.16 -6.44 4.54
N SER A 200 18.43 -7.47 5.35
CA SER A 200 18.53 -7.32 6.80
C SER A 200 19.72 -6.46 7.23
N ALA A 201 20.86 -6.56 6.54
CA ALA A 201 22.05 -5.76 6.82
C ALA A 201 21.82 -4.27 6.56
N GLU A 202 21.07 -3.91 5.51
CA GLU A 202 20.71 -2.51 5.26
C GLU A 202 19.89 -1.95 6.42
N ARG A 203 18.87 -2.69 6.89
CA ARG A 203 18.07 -2.28 8.05
C ARG A 203 18.88 -2.23 9.34
N GLY A 204 19.80 -3.17 9.54
CA GLY A 204 20.71 -3.16 10.68
C GLY A 204 21.71 -1.98 10.65
N TRP A 205 22.15 -1.55 9.47
CA TRP A 205 23.19 -0.55 9.30
C TRP A 205 22.67 0.90 9.28
N ILE A 206 21.62 1.17 8.48
CA ILE A 206 21.05 2.53 8.34
C ILE A 206 19.71 2.72 9.06
N GLY A 207 19.11 1.65 9.59
CA GLY A 207 17.76 1.70 10.15
C GLY A 207 16.68 1.76 9.06
N GLY A 208 15.49 2.25 9.44
CA GLY A 208 14.33 2.35 8.55
C GLY A 208 13.43 1.12 8.56
N GLY A 209 12.64 0.96 7.49
CA GLY A 209 11.45 0.11 7.50
C GLY A 209 10.30 0.83 8.22
N LYS A 210 9.11 0.85 7.61
CA LYS A 210 7.99 1.64 8.14
C LYS A 210 7.24 0.95 9.26
N GLN A 211 7.13 -0.37 9.16
CA GLN A 211 6.35 -1.19 10.05
C GLN A 211 7.06 -2.53 10.22
N TYR A 212 6.82 -3.21 11.33
CA TYR A 212 7.31 -4.57 11.49
C TYR A 212 6.53 -5.53 10.57
N ILE A 213 7.15 -6.64 10.17
CA ILE A 213 6.60 -7.59 9.18
C ILE A 213 5.20 -8.13 9.52
N GLU A 214 4.83 -8.19 10.79
CA GLU A 214 3.48 -8.58 11.24
C GLU A 214 2.39 -7.64 10.69
N ALA A 215 2.68 -6.34 10.64
CA ALA A 215 1.79 -5.32 10.10
C ALA A 215 2.03 -5.09 8.60
N GLY A 216 3.30 -4.99 8.20
CA GLY A 216 3.70 -4.66 6.83
C GLY A 216 3.55 -5.81 5.82
N GLY A 217 3.53 -7.05 6.30
CA GLY A 217 3.41 -8.27 5.49
C GLY A 217 4.52 -8.45 4.45
N THR A 218 4.35 -9.44 3.57
CA THR A 218 5.30 -9.79 2.50
C THR A 218 4.93 -9.16 1.14
N ARG A 219 3.86 -8.35 1.09
CA ARG A 219 3.39 -7.73 -0.16
C ARG A 219 4.24 -6.51 -0.54
N LEU A 220 4.67 -6.44 -1.79
CA LEU A 220 5.21 -5.24 -2.40
C LEU A 220 4.05 -4.29 -2.77
N PRO A 221 3.98 -3.05 -2.24
CA PRO A 221 2.94 -2.11 -2.63
C PRO A 221 2.98 -1.80 -4.12
N ASN A 222 1.83 -1.47 -4.71
CA ASN A 222 1.76 -1.19 -6.15
C ASN A 222 2.46 0.14 -6.53
N THR A 223 2.51 1.09 -5.60
CA THR A 223 3.08 2.44 -5.75
C THR A 223 3.43 2.99 -4.37
N GLY A 224 4.12 4.13 -4.33
CA GLY A 224 4.40 4.88 -3.10
C GLY A 224 5.78 4.59 -2.53
N GLU A 225 6.10 5.24 -1.42
CA GLU A 225 7.46 5.28 -0.88
C GLU A 225 8.08 3.90 -0.60
N GLU A 226 7.34 2.96 0.01
CA GLU A 226 7.88 1.60 0.26
C GLU A 226 8.16 0.83 -1.03
N TYR A 227 7.37 1.07 -2.09
CA TYR A 227 7.63 0.49 -3.40
C TYR A 227 8.91 1.09 -4.02
N GLU A 228 9.05 2.42 -3.98
CA GLU A 228 10.24 3.11 -4.52
C GLU A 228 11.52 2.73 -3.77
N GLU A 229 11.45 2.61 -2.43
CA GLU A 229 12.57 2.16 -1.60
C GLU A 229 12.99 0.73 -1.93
N PHE A 230 12.03 -0.19 -2.09
CA PHE A 230 12.35 -1.57 -2.47
C PHE A 230 12.90 -1.66 -3.89
N ALA A 231 12.33 -0.90 -4.84
CA ALA A 231 12.81 -0.85 -6.21
C ALA A 231 14.25 -0.30 -6.29
N ASP A 232 14.62 0.66 -5.44
CA ASP A 232 16.00 1.14 -5.35
C ASP A 232 16.94 0.09 -4.77
N PHE A 233 16.55 -0.60 -3.68
CA PHE A 233 17.31 -1.72 -3.14
C PHE A 233 17.53 -2.81 -4.18
N GLU A 234 16.47 -3.24 -4.86
CA GLU A 234 16.53 -4.25 -5.90
C GLU A 234 17.51 -3.83 -7.02
N ARG A 235 17.45 -2.58 -7.46
CA ARG A 235 18.38 -2.04 -8.47
C ARG A 235 19.83 -2.12 -8.00
N ARG A 236 20.12 -1.71 -6.75
CA ARG A 236 21.48 -1.77 -6.17
C ARG A 236 21.94 -3.22 -5.98
N PHE A 237 21.06 -4.08 -5.49
CA PHE A 237 21.35 -5.49 -5.31
C PHE A 237 21.66 -6.18 -6.64
N LEU A 238 20.86 -5.96 -7.68
CA LEU A 238 21.10 -6.52 -9.00
C LEU A 238 22.38 -5.97 -9.65
N PHE A 239 22.73 -4.70 -9.39
CA PHE A 239 24.05 -4.19 -9.76
C PHE A 239 25.17 -4.99 -9.09
N HIS A 240 25.10 -5.23 -7.78
CA HIS A 240 26.11 -6.05 -7.10
C HIS A 240 26.10 -7.51 -7.56
N LYS A 241 24.93 -8.12 -7.82
CA LYS A 241 24.80 -9.46 -8.40
C LYS A 241 25.59 -9.57 -9.71
N ALA A 242 25.48 -8.58 -10.59
CA ALA A 242 26.15 -8.57 -11.88
C ALA A 242 27.66 -8.25 -11.80
N HIS A 243 28.15 -7.68 -10.69
CA HIS A 243 29.53 -7.20 -10.57
C HIS A 243 30.25 -7.82 -9.37
N SER A 244 30.01 -7.33 -8.15
CA SER A 244 30.75 -7.72 -6.95
C SER A 244 30.44 -9.13 -6.45
N LEU A 245 29.27 -9.67 -6.80
CA LEU A 245 28.79 -11.00 -6.42
C LEU A 245 28.67 -11.91 -7.65
N GLN A 246 29.39 -11.61 -8.74
CA GLN A 246 29.38 -12.43 -9.94
C GLN A 246 29.82 -13.86 -9.59
N GLY A 247 29.03 -14.85 -10.04
CA GLY A 247 29.27 -16.27 -9.75
C GLY A 247 28.72 -16.74 -8.40
N ALA A 248 28.22 -15.86 -7.54
CA ALA A 248 27.49 -16.28 -6.34
C ALA A 248 26.16 -16.95 -6.73
N PRO A 249 25.73 -18.00 -5.99
CA PRO A 249 24.54 -18.79 -6.34
C PRO A 249 23.23 -18.06 -5.95
N ILE A 250 22.93 -16.96 -6.65
CA ILE A 250 21.79 -16.05 -6.35
C ILE A 250 20.63 -16.34 -7.32
N PRO A 251 19.50 -16.91 -6.84
CA PRO A 251 18.37 -17.28 -7.70
C PRO A 251 17.44 -16.10 -8.07
N TYR A 252 17.76 -14.89 -7.62
CA TYR A 252 16.90 -13.72 -7.69
C TYR A 252 17.10 -12.90 -8.98
N VAL A 253 16.01 -12.47 -9.62
CA VAL A 253 16.02 -11.46 -10.69
C VAL A 253 15.01 -10.35 -10.41
N LYS A 254 14.96 -9.30 -11.24
CA LYS A 254 14.07 -8.15 -11.02
C LYS A 254 12.60 -8.56 -10.91
N GLN A 255 11.92 -8.09 -9.86
CA GLN A 255 10.50 -8.34 -9.57
C GLN A 255 9.66 -7.06 -9.48
N SER A 256 10.25 -5.91 -9.18
CA SER A 256 9.50 -4.64 -8.98
C SER A 256 8.70 -4.21 -10.20
N ASN A 257 9.07 -4.68 -11.39
CA ASN A 257 8.39 -4.43 -12.66
C ASN A 257 7.23 -5.38 -12.95
N ILE A 258 6.98 -6.39 -12.11
CA ILE A 258 5.97 -7.41 -12.36
C ILE A 258 4.64 -6.94 -11.75
N ARG A 259 3.59 -6.96 -12.58
CA ARG A 259 2.22 -6.58 -12.22
C ARG A 259 1.26 -7.69 -12.56
N TRP A 260 0.37 -8.01 -11.62
CA TRP A 260 -0.65 -9.04 -11.73
C TRP A 260 -2.02 -8.45 -11.42
N ARG A 261 -3.07 -9.09 -11.91
CA ARG A 261 -4.39 -9.05 -11.28
C ARG A 261 -4.58 -10.33 -10.48
N LEU A 262 -5.18 -10.23 -9.31
CA LEU A 262 -5.52 -11.35 -8.44
C LEU A 262 -6.99 -11.24 -8.04
N THR A 263 -7.78 -12.29 -8.27
CA THR A 263 -9.19 -12.31 -7.86
C THR A 263 -9.35 -12.48 -6.35
N GLU A 264 -10.47 -11.97 -5.85
CA GLU A 264 -11.07 -12.49 -4.62
C GLU A 264 -11.28 -14.01 -4.71
N PRO A 265 -11.26 -14.73 -3.58
CA PRO A 265 -11.38 -16.17 -3.56
C PRO A 265 -12.80 -16.65 -3.88
N PHE A 266 -12.94 -17.49 -4.90
CA PHE A 266 -14.18 -18.18 -5.24
C PHE A 266 -14.39 -19.43 -4.35
N PRO A 267 -15.62 -19.77 -3.97
CA PRO A 267 -15.91 -20.92 -3.10
C PRO A 267 -15.87 -22.24 -3.89
N ASN A 268 -14.78 -22.99 -3.73
CA ASN A 268 -14.57 -24.26 -4.42
C ASN A 268 -15.14 -25.48 -3.69
N ASP A 269 -15.63 -25.29 -2.46
CA ASP A 269 -16.29 -26.32 -1.66
C ASP A 269 -15.46 -27.60 -1.46
N GLY A 270 -14.14 -27.50 -1.55
CA GLY A 270 -13.21 -28.63 -1.40
C GLY A 270 -12.90 -29.37 -2.71
N ASP A 271 -13.43 -28.90 -3.84
CA ASP A 271 -13.09 -29.41 -5.17
C ASP A 271 -12.09 -28.49 -5.86
N ALA A 272 -10.81 -28.90 -5.91
CA ALA A 272 -9.75 -28.17 -6.59
C ALA A 272 -9.98 -28.04 -8.11
N ALA A 273 -10.73 -28.96 -8.71
CA ALA A 273 -11.00 -28.96 -10.14
C ALA A 273 -12.17 -28.04 -10.51
N LYS A 274 -12.98 -27.59 -9.54
CA LYS A 274 -14.14 -26.74 -9.79
C LYS A 274 -13.74 -25.49 -10.59
N ALA A 275 -14.50 -25.23 -11.65
CA ALA A 275 -14.22 -24.14 -12.58
C ALA A 275 -15.04 -22.88 -12.23
N PHE A 276 -14.45 -21.71 -12.47
CA PHE A 276 -15.07 -20.41 -12.23
C PHE A 276 -14.97 -19.49 -13.47
N PRO A 277 -15.77 -18.41 -13.54
CA PRO A 277 -15.82 -17.54 -14.71
C PRO A 277 -14.47 -17.04 -15.26
N PRO A 278 -13.42 -16.77 -14.45
CA PRO A 278 -12.11 -16.39 -14.98
C PRO A 278 -11.50 -17.41 -15.95
N GLU A 279 -11.78 -18.71 -15.80
CA GLU A 279 -11.25 -19.75 -16.70
C GLU A 279 -11.83 -19.62 -18.12
N GLU A 280 -13.12 -19.27 -18.25
CA GLU A 280 -13.74 -19.05 -19.55
C GLU A 280 -13.25 -17.76 -20.19
N ALA A 281 -13.11 -16.69 -19.40
CA ALA A 281 -12.52 -15.43 -19.87
C ALA A 281 -11.08 -15.63 -20.36
N ALA A 282 -10.30 -16.49 -19.69
CA ALA A 282 -8.92 -16.78 -20.05
C ALA A 282 -8.77 -17.47 -21.42
N LYS A 283 -9.83 -18.07 -21.98
CA LYS A 283 -9.82 -18.67 -23.32
C LYS A 283 -10.00 -17.64 -24.43
N LEU A 284 -10.49 -16.44 -24.12
CA LEU A 284 -10.75 -15.38 -25.09
C LEU A 284 -9.49 -14.54 -25.34
N ASP A 285 -9.32 -14.04 -26.56
CA ASP A 285 -8.30 -13.03 -26.87
C ASP A 285 -8.80 -11.61 -26.58
N ALA A 286 -9.25 -11.41 -25.34
CA ALA A 286 -9.66 -10.12 -24.81
C ALA A 286 -8.90 -9.82 -23.52
N VAL A 287 -8.83 -8.55 -23.13
CA VAL A 287 -8.37 -8.18 -21.79
C VAL A 287 -9.32 -8.82 -20.76
N MET A 288 -8.74 -9.41 -19.71
CA MET A 288 -9.51 -10.10 -18.69
C MET A 288 -10.33 -9.09 -17.88
N PRO A 289 -11.61 -9.36 -17.60
CA PRO A 289 -12.41 -8.51 -16.71
C PRO A 289 -11.79 -8.38 -15.30
N THR A 290 -12.00 -7.24 -14.66
CA THR A 290 -11.58 -6.99 -13.26
C THR A 290 -12.68 -7.32 -12.26
N THR A 291 -13.82 -7.83 -12.70
CA THR A 291 -14.95 -8.25 -11.85
C THR A 291 -15.70 -9.39 -12.52
N TYR A 292 -16.07 -10.40 -11.74
CA TYR A 292 -16.78 -11.59 -12.20
C TYR A 292 -17.97 -11.89 -11.30
N SER A 293 -19.14 -12.10 -11.89
CA SER A 293 -20.33 -12.52 -11.13
C SER A 293 -20.42 -14.05 -11.09
N TYR A 294 -20.61 -14.61 -9.90
CA TYR A 294 -20.84 -16.04 -9.69
C TYR A 294 -21.86 -16.24 -8.54
N ASN A 295 -22.91 -17.01 -8.79
CA ASN A 295 -24.00 -17.25 -7.83
C ASN A 295 -24.58 -15.98 -7.17
N GLY A 296 -24.74 -14.91 -7.95
CA GLY A 296 -25.27 -13.63 -7.47
C GLY A 296 -24.32 -12.80 -6.60
N THR A 297 -23.05 -13.21 -6.50
CA THR A 297 -21.97 -12.48 -5.82
C THR A 297 -20.93 -12.02 -6.84
N ASP A 298 -20.49 -10.77 -6.74
CA ASP A 298 -19.41 -10.24 -7.58
C ASP A 298 -18.07 -10.43 -6.87
N TYR A 299 -17.08 -10.93 -7.62
CA TYR A 299 -15.71 -11.16 -7.19
C TYR A 299 -14.80 -10.21 -7.95
N ALA A 300 -14.16 -9.28 -7.24
CA ALA A 300 -13.26 -8.30 -7.84
C ALA A 300 -11.85 -8.90 -8.07
N ALA A 301 -11.10 -8.32 -9.00
CA ALA A 301 -9.69 -8.62 -9.19
C ALA A 301 -8.84 -7.36 -8.97
N LYS A 302 -7.97 -7.41 -7.96
CA LYS A 302 -7.12 -6.29 -7.57
C LYS A 302 -5.72 -6.41 -8.16
N GLN A 303 -5.06 -5.28 -8.38
CA GLN A 303 -3.67 -5.29 -8.82
C GLN A 303 -2.74 -5.71 -7.68
N VAL A 304 -1.80 -6.60 -8.00
CA VAL A 304 -0.74 -7.08 -7.10
C VAL A 304 0.61 -6.91 -7.81
N THR A 305 1.65 -6.64 -7.03
CA THR A 305 3.00 -6.40 -7.51
C THR A 305 3.96 -7.43 -6.93
N GLY A 306 4.90 -7.92 -7.74
CA GLY A 306 5.95 -8.85 -7.33
C GLY A 306 6.03 -10.12 -8.17
N GLY A 307 7.15 -10.82 -8.06
CA GLY A 307 7.44 -12.07 -8.77
C GLY A 307 6.94 -13.30 -8.02
N GLY A 308 6.94 -13.23 -6.68
CA GLY A 308 6.33 -14.18 -5.76
C GLY A 308 5.29 -13.48 -4.90
N VAL A 309 4.19 -14.18 -4.62
CA VAL A 309 3.03 -13.62 -3.93
C VAL A 309 2.44 -14.68 -2.99
N TYR A 310 2.41 -14.39 -1.69
CA TYR A 310 1.64 -15.16 -0.73
C TYR A 310 0.17 -14.73 -0.72
N LEU A 311 -0.73 -15.68 -0.91
CA LEU A 311 -2.13 -15.57 -0.55
C LEU A 311 -2.32 -15.94 0.93
N ARG A 312 -1.55 -16.91 1.43
CA ARG A 312 -1.47 -17.35 2.83
C ARG A 312 -0.01 -17.64 3.19
N HIS A 313 0.53 -16.87 4.13
CA HIS A 313 1.90 -17.06 4.62
C HIS A 313 2.03 -18.27 5.57
N ILE A 314 3.23 -18.80 5.77
CA ILE A 314 3.47 -19.90 6.75
C ILE A 314 3.05 -19.51 8.18
N TRP A 315 3.30 -18.27 8.57
CA TRP A 315 2.85 -17.71 9.86
C TRP A 315 1.53 -16.95 9.71
N HIS A 316 0.61 -17.47 8.89
CA HIS A 316 -0.71 -16.89 8.75
C HIS A 316 -1.41 -16.75 10.12
N GLY A 317 -2.10 -15.62 10.32
CA GLY A 317 -2.59 -15.16 11.63
C GLY A 317 -1.67 -14.12 12.26
N THR A 318 -0.40 -14.06 11.86
CA THR A 318 0.57 -13.08 12.35
C THR A 318 1.24 -12.31 11.22
N VAL A 319 1.76 -12.99 10.19
CA VAL A 319 2.33 -12.34 9.00
C VAL A 319 1.31 -12.39 7.86
N ARG A 320 1.08 -11.22 7.24
CA ARG A 320 0.03 -11.02 6.23
C ARG A 320 0.53 -11.34 4.82
N GLY A 321 -0.29 -12.09 4.08
CA GLY A 321 -0.21 -12.19 2.63
C GLY A 321 -1.16 -11.19 1.96
N VAL A 322 -1.52 -11.42 0.70
CA VAL A 322 -2.40 -10.55 -0.07
C VAL A 322 -3.88 -10.70 0.30
N LEU A 323 -4.29 -11.89 0.76
CA LEU A 323 -5.63 -12.12 1.28
C LEU A 323 -5.68 -11.78 2.77
N ASN A 324 -6.73 -11.09 3.20
CA ASN A 324 -6.93 -10.77 4.61
C ASN A 324 -7.26 -12.00 5.44
N ASN A 325 -8.16 -12.84 4.91
CA ASN A 325 -8.69 -14.02 5.59
C ASN A 325 -8.64 -15.23 4.65
N PRO A 326 -7.45 -15.69 4.25
CA PRO A 326 -7.32 -16.90 3.43
C PRO A 326 -7.93 -18.10 4.18
N ALA A 327 -8.85 -18.80 3.53
CA ALA A 327 -9.50 -19.96 4.07
C ALA A 327 -9.32 -21.17 3.15
N ASN A 328 -9.64 -22.35 3.68
CA ASN A 328 -9.75 -23.55 2.86
C ASN A 328 -10.99 -23.47 1.97
N ASN A 329 -11.00 -24.34 0.98
CA ASN A 329 -12.10 -24.52 0.03
C ASN A 329 -12.35 -23.28 -0.84
N GLN A 330 -11.25 -22.64 -1.25
CA GLN A 330 -11.26 -21.43 -2.05
C GLN A 330 -10.41 -21.59 -3.32
N THR A 331 -10.66 -20.79 -4.34
CA THR A 331 -9.81 -20.69 -5.52
C THR A 331 -9.63 -19.24 -5.92
N CYS A 332 -8.37 -18.83 -6.06
CA CYS A 332 -8.02 -17.54 -6.64
C CYS A 332 -7.49 -17.74 -8.06
N TYR A 333 -7.59 -16.70 -8.86
CA TYR A 333 -6.95 -16.63 -10.17
C TYR A 333 -6.02 -15.44 -10.22
N ALA A 334 -4.88 -15.62 -10.86
CA ALA A 334 -3.96 -14.53 -11.14
C ALA A 334 -3.62 -14.48 -12.62
N TRP A 335 -3.44 -13.28 -13.17
CA TRP A 335 -3.00 -13.13 -14.55
C TRP A 335 -2.15 -11.89 -14.77
N THR A 336 -1.33 -11.97 -15.81
CA THR A 336 -0.62 -10.83 -16.38
C THR A 336 -0.47 -11.02 -17.89
N TYR A 337 -0.18 -9.95 -18.61
CA TYR A 337 0.28 -10.02 -19.99
C TYR A 337 1.71 -9.55 -20.07
N VAL A 338 2.52 -10.23 -20.86
CA VAL A 338 3.91 -9.88 -21.10
C VAL A 338 4.04 -9.41 -22.54
N TYR A 339 4.29 -8.11 -22.72
CA TYR A 339 4.70 -7.60 -24.02
C TYR A 339 6.15 -7.98 -24.27
N SER A 340 6.41 -8.71 -25.34
CA SER A 340 7.75 -9.01 -25.84
C SER A 340 7.97 -8.23 -27.14
N PRO A 341 9.06 -7.44 -27.28
CA PRO A 341 9.32 -6.70 -28.51
C PRO A 341 9.73 -7.59 -29.68
N VAL A 342 10.06 -8.85 -29.42
CA VAL A 342 10.47 -9.86 -30.40
C VAL A 342 9.89 -11.22 -30.01
N ALA A 343 9.75 -12.14 -30.96
CA ALA A 343 9.56 -13.54 -30.62
C ALA A 343 10.87 -14.12 -30.06
N GLN A 344 10.84 -14.80 -28.91
CA GLN A 344 12.05 -15.31 -28.26
C GLN A 344 11.76 -16.48 -27.30
N ASP A 345 12.73 -17.37 -27.17
CA ASP A 345 12.75 -18.37 -26.11
C ASP A 345 13.20 -17.73 -24.79
N ALA A 346 12.57 -18.14 -23.70
CA ALA A 346 12.85 -17.63 -22.37
C ALA A 346 12.82 -18.76 -21.33
N GLY A 347 13.38 -18.47 -20.15
CA GLY A 347 13.15 -19.26 -18.95
C GLY A 347 11.98 -18.69 -18.15
N ALA A 348 11.30 -19.54 -17.39
CA ALA A 348 10.32 -19.16 -16.40
C ALA A 348 10.64 -19.85 -15.07
N GLN A 349 10.86 -19.05 -14.03
CA GLN A 349 10.87 -19.51 -12.65
C GLN A 349 9.42 -19.64 -12.19
N ILE A 350 8.98 -20.87 -11.94
CA ILE A 350 7.58 -21.19 -11.59
C ILE A 350 7.55 -22.04 -10.32
N GLU A 351 6.75 -21.62 -9.35
CA GLU A 351 6.53 -22.33 -8.10
C GLU A 351 5.15 -21.97 -7.49
N PHE A 352 4.46 -22.93 -6.89
CA PHE A 352 3.17 -22.70 -6.21
C PHE A 352 3.22 -23.03 -4.71
N TYR A 353 4.33 -23.62 -4.28
CA TYR A 353 4.59 -23.96 -2.90
C TYR A 353 6.10 -24.04 -2.68
N THR A 354 6.67 -23.12 -1.91
CA THR A 354 8.07 -23.23 -1.49
C THR A 354 8.18 -24.23 -0.34
N TYR A 355 8.85 -25.35 -0.59
CA TYR A 355 9.18 -26.32 0.44
C TYR A 355 10.23 -25.75 1.40
N SER A 356 9.92 -25.85 2.70
CA SER A 356 10.82 -25.36 3.73
C SER A 356 12.05 -26.25 3.83
N ARG A 357 13.21 -25.64 4.08
CA ARG A 357 14.47 -26.34 4.40
C ARG A 357 14.57 -26.69 5.89
N SER A 358 13.47 -26.48 6.62
CA SER A 358 13.30 -26.79 8.03
C SER A 358 11.85 -27.26 8.25
N GLY A 359 11.70 -28.47 8.79
CA GLY A 359 10.40 -29.13 8.94
C GLY A 359 10.13 -30.27 7.97
N SER A 360 9.37 -31.25 8.44
CA SER A 360 8.88 -32.33 7.59
C SER A 360 7.75 -31.86 6.67
N ASP A 361 7.70 -32.38 5.45
CA ASP A 361 6.65 -32.07 4.47
C ASP A 361 6.42 -33.24 3.49
N LYS A 362 5.57 -33.06 2.48
CA LYS A 362 5.26 -34.07 1.46
C LYS A 362 5.38 -33.54 0.03
N MET A 363 6.15 -34.24 -0.79
CA MET A 363 6.45 -33.86 -2.18
C MET A 363 5.21 -33.83 -3.06
N PRO A 364 5.19 -33.09 -4.18
CA PRO A 364 4.05 -33.06 -5.11
C PRO A 364 3.79 -34.43 -5.76
N PRO A 365 2.55 -34.73 -6.18
CA PRO A 365 2.28 -35.89 -7.02
C PRO A 365 2.96 -35.78 -8.38
N ALA A 366 3.22 -36.92 -9.01
CA ALA A 366 3.74 -36.96 -10.37
C ALA A 366 2.82 -36.19 -11.33
N GLY A 367 3.41 -35.31 -12.16
CA GLY A 367 2.69 -34.51 -13.15
C GLY A 367 1.82 -33.37 -12.58
N LYS A 368 1.91 -33.08 -11.28
CA LYS A 368 1.21 -31.97 -10.63
C LYS A 368 2.20 -30.95 -10.09
N TRP A 369 1.84 -29.67 -10.19
CA TRP A 369 2.69 -28.55 -9.75
C TRP A 369 2.84 -28.47 -8.24
N ASP A 370 1.76 -28.76 -7.53
CA ASP A 370 1.68 -28.84 -6.09
C ASP A 370 0.62 -29.88 -5.70
N ARG A 371 0.39 -30.05 -4.40
CA ARG A 371 -0.65 -30.95 -3.88
C ARG A 371 -2.05 -30.31 -3.88
N ARG A 372 -2.18 -29.04 -4.26
CA ARG A 372 -3.47 -28.31 -4.24
C ARG A 372 -4.18 -28.31 -5.58
N GLY A 373 -3.46 -28.57 -6.66
CA GLY A 373 -3.99 -28.56 -8.02
C GLY A 373 -3.75 -27.24 -8.75
N SER A 374 -2.72 -26.48 -8.38
CA SER A 374 -2.37 -25.25 -9.09
C SER A 374 -1.97 -25.52 -10.53
N GLN A 375 -2.33 -24.60 -11.43
CA GLN A 375 -2.09 -24.71 -12.86
C GLN A 375 -1.69 -23.35 -13.44
N VAL A 376 -0.94 -23.38 -14.54
CA VAL A 376 -0.45 -22.21 -15.27
C VAL A 376 -0.60 -22.41 -16.77
N TRP A 377 -0.98 -21.35 -17.46
CA TRP A 377 -1.05 -21.30 -18.91
C TRP A 377 -0.25 -20.11 -19.45
N LEU A 378 0.42 -20.32 -20.57
CA LEU A 378 0.99 -19.28 -21.42
C LEU A 378 0.30 -19.33 -22.78
N ASN A 379 -0.31 -18.22 -23.19
CA ASN A 379 -1.05 -18.11 -24.46
C ASN A 379 -2.11 -19.21 -24.65
N GLY A 380 -2.77 -19.59 -23.55
CA GLY A 380 -3.79 -20.65 -23.54
C GLY A 380 -3.24 -22.08 -23.57
N GLN A 381 -1.92 -22.27 -23.68
CA GLN A 381 -1.28 -23.57 -23.53
C GLN A 381 -0.86 -23.81 -22.10
N GLU A 382 -1.29 -24.94 -21.53
CA GLU A 382 -0.93 -25.32 -20.16
C GLU A 382 0.57 -25.63 -20.07
N ILE A 383 1.25 -25.06 -19.09
CA ILE A 383 2.63 -25.39 -18.79
C ILE A 383 2.62 -26.59 -17.84
N ALA A 384 3.13 -27.72 -18.32
CA ALA A 384 3.22 -28.94 -17.53
C ALA A 384 4.14 -28.78 -16.31
N ALA A 385 3.80 -29.48 -15.21
CA ALA A 385 4.66 -29.55 -14.04
C ALA A 385 6.00 -30.24 -14.38
N PRO A 386 7.10 -29.86 -13.73
CA PRO A 386 8.38 -30.50 -13.96
C PRO A 386 8.38 -31.98 -13.55
N THR A 387 9.30 -32.74 -14.13
CA THR A 387 9.50 -34.13 -13.72
C THR A 387 10.18 -34.15 -12.35
N TRP A 388 9.42 -34.50 -11.32
CA TRP A 388 9.90 -34.64 -9.94
C TRP A 388 10.83 -35.85 -9.81
N GLN A 389 11.96 -35.70 -9.10
CA GLN A 389 12.86 -36.83 -8.85
C GLN A 389 12.28 -37.83 -7.84
N GLN A 390 11.41 -37.36 -6.95
CA GLN A 390 10.80 -38.17 -5.89
C GLN A 390 9.33 -37.79 -5.63
N PRO A 391 8.44 -37.97 -6.63
CA PRO A 391 7.03 -37.65 -6.47
C PRO A 391 6.40 -38.44 -5.32
N ASP A 392 5.46 -37.79 -4.62
CA ASP A 392 4.69 -38.34 -3.48
C ASP A 392 5.48 -38.84 -2.25
N LYS A 393 6.81 -38.65 -2.21
CA LYS A 393 7.62 -39.01 -1.03
C LYS A 393 7.43 -38.04 0.12
N ASP A 394 7.61 -38.55 1.33
CA ASP A 394 7.70 -37.72 2.53
C ASP A 394 9.13 -37.16 2.67
N ILE A 395 9.21 -35.91 3.13
CA ILE A 395 10.44 -35.19 3.45
C ILE A 395 10.57 -35.21 4.96
N PRO A 396 11.40 -36.08 5.54
CA PRO A 396 11.67 -36.02 6.97
C PRO A 396 12.65 -34.89 7.29
N GLN A 397 12.34 -34.11 8.33
CA GLN A 397 13.32 -33.29 9.03
C GLN A 397 14.40 -34.18 9.68
N ASP A 398 15.60 -33.64 9.88
CA ASP A 398 16.72 -34.25 10.62
C ASP A 398 17.17 -35.61 10.06
N ASN A 399 17.10 -35.75 8.74
CA ASN A 399 17.50 -36.97 8.05
C ASN A 399 18.80 -36.79 7.26
N THR A 400 19.72 -37.74 7.43
CA THR A 400 21.06 -37.68 6.82
C THR A 400 21.10 -38.19 5.38
N THR A 401 20.04 -38.86 4.91
CA THR A 401 19.99 -39.51 3.59
C THR A 401 18.89 -38.97 2.70
N LEU A 402 17.72 -38.68 3.26
CA LEU A 402 16.54 -38.16 2.58
C LEU A 402 16.44 -36.65 2.80
N GLY A 403 15.93 -35.92 1.80
CA GLY A 403 15.80 -34.47 1.87
C GLY A 403 15.17 -33.90 0.61
N LEU A 404 15.36 -32.60 0.39
CA LEU A 404 14.90 -31.90 -0.81
C LEU A 404 15.78 -32.28 -2.01
N THR A 405 15.14 -32.41 -3.17
CA THR A 405 15.80 -32.58 -4.46
C THR A 405 15.44 -31.40 -5.38
N ASN A 406 14.53 -31.58 -6.33
CA ASN A 406 14.20 -30.62 -7.38
C ASN A 406 12.83 -29.94 -7.21
N GLU A 407 12.30 -29.93 -5.98
CA GLU A 407 10.93 -29.48 -5.71
C GLU A 407 10.81 -27.96 -5.67
N ASN A 408 11.79 -27.31 -5.03
CA ASN A 408 11.92 -25.85 -5.11
C ASN A 408 12.49 -25.45 -6.46
N PHE A 409 12.00 -24.36 -7.05
CA PHE A 409 12.48 -23.91 -8.37
C PHE A 409 13.99 -23.59 -8.36
N THR A 410 14.53 -23.21 -7.21
CA THR A 410 15.94 -22.91 -6.98
C THR A 410 16.86 -24.13 -7.08
N ALA A 411 16.31 -25.33 -7.09
CA ALA A 411 17.04 -26.60 -7.15
C ALA A 411 16.87 -27.33 -8.49
N ARG A 412 16.35 -26.65 -9.51
CA ARG A 412 16.12 -27.22 -10.85
C ARG A 412 16.36 -26.19 -11.96
N PRO A 413 16.56 -26.63 -13.21
CA PRO A 413 16.54 -25.72 -14.35
C PRO A 413 15.20 -24.98 -14.46
N VAL A 414 15.24 -23.75 -14.96
CA VAL A 414 14.03 -22.99 -15.30
C VAL A 414 13.21 -23.69 -16.37
N VAL A 415 11.89 -23.47 -16.32
CA VAL A 415 10.96 -24.00 -17.32
C VAL A 415 11.16 -23.23 -18.61
N LYS A 416 11.40 -23.93 -19.72
CA LYS A 416 11.55 -23.30 -21.03
C LYS A 416 10.19 -22.92 -21.57
N VAL A 417 10.06 -21.68 -22.03
CA VAL A 417 8.84 -21.14 -22.64
C VAL A 417 9.18 -20.35 -23.89
N HIS A 418 8.22 -20.21 -24.80
CA HIS A 418 8.35 -19.38 -25.99
C HIS A 418 7.40 -18.19 -25.89
N LEU A 419 7.93 -16.98 -26.08
CA LEU A 419 7.16 -15.75 -26.17
C LEU A 419 7.00 -15.38 -27.64
N ASN A 420 5.76 -15.10 -28.05
CA ASN A 420 5.48 -14.46 -29.32
C ASN A 420 5.89 -12.98 -29.27
N GLU A 421 6.20 -12.38 -30.41
CA GLU A 421 6.25 -10.92 -30.51
C GLU A 421 4.88 -10.34 -30.16
N GLY A 422 4.86 -9.26 -29.37
CA GLY A 422 3.64 -8.66 -28.84
C GLY A 422 3.21 -9.24 -27.50
N TRP A 423 1.90 -9.28 -27.26
CA TRP A 423 1.32 -9.64 -25.96
C TRP A 423 1.20 -11.14 -25.74
N ASN A 424 1.77 -11.62 -24.64
CA ASN A 424 1.70 -13.01 -24.20
C ASN A 424 0.90 -13.10 -22.90
N LYS A 425 -0.18 -13.89 -22.86
CA LYS A 425 -1.04 -14.01 -21.67
C LYS A 425 -0.52 -15.11 -20.74
N VAL A 426 -0.27 -14.76 -19.48
CA VAL A 426 -0.01 -15.71 -18.40
C VAL A 426 -1.23 -15.76 -17.51
N PHE A 427 -1.77 -16.96 -17.28
CA PHE A 427 -2.95 -17.18 -16.44
C PHE A 427 -2.67 -18.29 -15.44
N LEU A 428 -3.09 -18.10 -14.18
CA LEU A 428 -2.85 -19.00 -13.07
C LEU A 428 -4.18 -19.36 -12.40
N LYS A 429 -4.38 -20.65 -12.13
CA LYS A 429 -5.44 -21.16 -11.23
C LYS A 429 -4.78 -21.60 -9.94
N LEU A 430 -5.26 -21.07 -8.81
CA LEU A 430 -4.66 -21.24 -7.49
C LEU A 430 -5.72 -21.79 -6.52
N PRO A 431 -6.03 -23.08 -6.56
CA PRO A 431 -6.94 -23.69 -5.61
C PRO A 431 -6.29 -23.82 -4.22
N HIS A 432 -7.12 -23.69 -3.20
CA HIS A 432 -6.85 -24.02 -1.81
C HIS A 432 -7.93 -24.97 -1.31
N ALA A 433 -8.15 -26.06 -2.05
CA ALA A 433 -9.08 -27.10 -1.64
C ALA A 433 -8.44 -27.94 -0.52
N ASN A 434 -9.17 -28.14 0.59
CA ASN A 434 -8.77 -29.01 1.71
C ASN A 434 -7.35 -28.71 2.28
N SER A 435 -6.95 -29.34 3.39
CA SER A 435 -5.61 -29.12 3.99
C SER A 435 -4.49 -29.81 3.20
N GLY A 436 -4.53 -29.74 1.87
CA GLY A 436 -3.49 -29.97 0.84
C GLY A 436 -2.45 -31.07 0.96
N GLY A 437 -2.38 -31.85 2.03
CA GLY A 437 -1.30 -32.79 2.32
C GLY A 437 0.07 -32.15 2.59
N THR A 438 0.17 -30.85 2.87
CA THR A 438 1.44 -30.17 3.20
C THR A 438 1.44 -29.64 4.63
N ALA A 439 2.55 -29.79 5.35
CA ALA A 439 2.59 -29.51 6.79
C ALA A 439 2.56 -28.02 7.15
N ARG A 440 2.99 -27.13 6.25
CA ARG A 440 3.10 -25.67 6.50
C ARG A 440 1.98 -24.84 5.89
N ASP A 441 1.13 -25.45 5.08
CA ASP A 441 -0.10 -24.86 4.54
C ASP A 441 0.06 -23.45 3.91
N LYS A 442 1.22 -23.17 3.28
CA LYS A 442 1.47 -21.92 2.53
C LYS A 442 0.66 -21.89 1.25
N TRP A 443 -0.07 -20.82 0.93
CA TRP A 443 -0.77 -20.66 -0.35
C TRP A 443 -0.13 -19.49 -1.10
N GLN A 444 0.49 -19.76 -2.25
CA GLN A 444 1.31 -18.77 -2.95
C GLN A 444 1.41 -19.07 -4.44
N TYR A 445 2.03 -18.17 -5.17
CA TYR A 445 2.61 -18.45 -6.48
C TYR A 445 3.85 -17.59 -6.72
N THR A 446 4.75 -18.10 -7.55
CA THR A 446 5.91 -17.41 -8.08
C THR A 446 5.95 -17.65 -9.58
N PHE A 447 6.02 -16.58 -10.35
CA PHE A 447 6.20 -16.62 -11.80
C PHE A 447 7.06 -15.43 -12.25
N VAL A 448 8.25 -15.73 -12.79
CA VAL A 448 9.18 -14.71 -13.28
C VAL A 448 9.86 -15.20 -14.56
N LEU A 449 9.79 -14.40 -15.63
CA LEU A 449 10.52 -14.67 -16.88
C LEU A 449 11.98 -14.21 -16.78
N THR A 450 12.84 -15.07 -17.29
CA THR A 450 14.30 -14.95 -17.26
C THR A 450 14.88 -15.20 -18.65
N ASP A 451 16.18 -14.98 -18.80
CA ASP A 451 16.96 -15.70 -19.81
C ASP A 451 16.77 -17.23 -19.72
N THR A 452 17.25 -17.96 -20.72
CA THR A 452 17.08 -19.41 -20.78
C THR A 452 17.78 -20.14 -19.63
N GLU A 453 18.78 -19.54 -19.00
CA GLU A 453 19.54 -20.15 -17.92
C GLU A 453 18.91 -19.91 -16.56
N GLY A 454 18.01 -18.93 -16.44
CA GLY A 454 17.37 -18.55 -15.18
C GLY A 454 18.13 -17.51 -14.36
N ASN A 455 19.20 -16.93 -14.92
CA ASN A 455 20.16 -16.11 -14.20
C ASN A 455 19.83 -14.62 -14.24
N ASN A 456 19.26 -14.15 -15.35
CA ASN A 456 18.99 -12.73 -15.57
C ASN A 456 17.51 -12.51 -15.93
N ALA A 457 16.97 -11.35 -15.56
CA ALA A 457 15.65 -10.94 -16.02
C ALA A 457 15.69 -10.73 -17.55
N LEU A 458 14.60 -11.07 -18.23
CA LEU A 458 14.48 -10.85 -19.66
C LEU A 458 14.45 -9.34 -19.97
N GLU A 459 15.27 -8.87 -20.90
CA GLU A 459 15.36 -7.45 -21.24
C GLU A 459 14.22 -7.00 -22.16
N GLY A 460 13.79 -5.74 -22.02
CA GLY A 460 12.85 -5.10 -22.93
C GLY A 460 11.38 -5.58 -22.84
N ILE A 461 11.07 -6.53 -21.96
CA ILE A 461 9.69 -7.00 -21.75
C ILE A 461 8.92 -6.13 -20.75
N THR A 462 7.60 -6.13 -20.87
CA THR A 462 6.70 -5.38 -19.97
C THR A 462 5.60 -6.29 -19.44
N TYR A 463 5.51 -6.43 -18.11
CA TYR A 463 4.41 -7.11 -17.43
C TYR A 463 3.28 -6.13 -17.18
N SER A 464 2.08 -6.43 -17.69
CA SER A 464 0.93 -5.55 -17.61
C SER A 464 -0.34 -6.39 -17.58
N PRO A 465 -1.08 -6.43 -16.47
CA PRO A 465 -2.27 -7.27 -16.39
C PRO A 465 -3.46 -6.71 -17.17
N ASP A 466 -3.34 -5.48 -17.68
CA ASP A 466 -4.38 -4.77 -18.43
C ASP A 466 -3.98 -4.52 -19.91
N ARG A 467 -2.94 -5.22 -20.43
CA ARG A 467 -2.39 -5.07 -21.80
C ARG A 467 -2.03 -3.62 -22.20
N THR A 468 -1.43 -2.88 -21.27
CA THR A 468 -0.90 -1.52 -21.50
C THR A 468 0.63 -1.48 -21.40
N LEU A 469 1.29 -0.71 -22.26
CA LEU A 469 2.75 -0.47 -22.17
C LEU A 469 3.14 0.42 -20.97
N ASP A 470 2.18 1.08 -20.32
CA ASP A 470 2.36 1.74 -19.03
C ASP A 470 1.64 0.95 -17.92
N PRO A 471 2.26 -0.11 -17.36
CA PRO A 471 1.66 -0.93 -16.32
C PRO A 471 1.63 -0.24 -14.94
N PHE A 472 2.20 0.97 -14.83
CA PHE A 472 2.16 1.80 -13.62
C PHE A 472 1.16 2.94 -13.74
N ALA A 473 0.45 3.06 -14.87
CA ALA A 473 -0.71 3.91 -15.00
C ALA A 473 -1.69 3.61 -13.86
N LYS A 474 -2.40 4.65 -13.40
CA LYS A 474 -3.32 4.56 -12.27
C LYS A 474 -4.29 3.39 -12.50
N ASP A 475 -4.32 2.46 -11.53
CA ASP A 475 -5.14 1.27 -11.59
C ASP A 475 -6.60 1.68 -11.95
N PRO A 476 -7.16 1.16 -13.06
CA PRO A 476 -8.52 1.48 -13.47
C PRO A 476 -9.57 0.87 -12.53
N THR A 477 -9.19 0.00 -11.58
CA THR A 477 -10.14 -0.47 -10.56
C THR A 477 -10.61 0.69 -9.69
N PRO A 478 -11.92 0.78 -9.41
CA PRO A 478 -12.46 1.87 -8.60
C PRO A 478 -11.76 1.92 -7.24
N ASP A 479 -11.25 3.10 -6.87
CA ASP A 479 -10.81 3.36 -5.51
C ASP A 479 -11.92 2.90 -4.54
N PRO A 480 -11.64 1.96 -3.63
CA PRO A 480 -12.66 1.42 -2.72
C PRO A 480 -13.14 2.46 -1.69
N ARG A 481 -12.51 3.65 -1.63
CA ARG A 481 -13.01 4.79 -0.85
C ARG A 481 -14.21 5.44 -1.52
N PRO A 482 -15.15 6.01 -0.74
CA PRO A 482 -16.28 6.70 -1.31
C PRO A 482 -15.84 7.96 -2.06
N LYS A 483 -16.31 8.10 -3.30
CA LYS A 483 -16.18 9.34 -4.08
C LYS A 483 -17.01 10.46 -3.42
N ALA A 484 -16.45 11.66 -3.38
CA ALA A 484 -17.16 12.85 -2.98
C ALA A 484 -18.29 13.16 -3.99
N SER A 485 -19.49 13.37 -3.48
CA SER A 485 -20.61 13.98 -4.19
C SER A 485 -20.42 15.48 -4.26
N ASN A 486 -20.94 16.11 -5.31
CA ASN A 486 -20.93 17.55 -5.52
C ASN A 486 -22.30 18.00 -6.05
N ASP A 487 -22.40 19.26 -6.47
CA ASP A 487 -23.66 19.87 -6.91
C ASP A 487 -24.18 19.35 -8.25
N SER A 488 -23.36 18.60 -9.00
CA SER A 488 -23.73 18.02 -10.30
C SER A 488 -23.98 16.52 -10.24
N ILE A 489 -23.49 15.83 -9.20
CA ILE A 489 -23.62 14.37 -9.08
C ILE A 489 -23.59 13.90 -7.63
N ALA A 490 -24.55 13.05 -7.27
CA ALA A 490 -24.62 12.34 -5.99
C ALA A 490 -24.20 10.88 -6.15
N TYR A 491 -23.18 10.47 -5.40
CA TYR A 491 -22.76 9.07 -5.26
C TYR A 491 -23.30 8.51 -3.95
N TRP A 492 -24.22 7.55 -4.05
CA TRP A 492 -24.86 6.93 -2.89
C TRP A 492 -24.17 5.61 -2.54
N TYR A 493 -23.66 5.51 -1.33
CA TYR A 493 -22.98 4.33 -0.82
C TYR A 493 -23.80 3.64 0.27
N GLN A 494 -23.70 2.32 0.32
CA GLN A 494 -23.92 1.55 1.54
C GLN A 494 -22.57 1.20 2.11
N PHE A 495 -22.39 1.38 3.41
CA PHE A 495 -21.21 0.89 4.11
C PHE A 495 -21.63 0.05 5.30
N ASN A 496 -20.82 -0.93 5.65
CA ASN A 496 -21.13 -1.89 6.70
C ASN A 496 -19.86 -2.31 7.45
N THR A 497 -20.01 -3.09 8.50
CA THR A 497 -18.90 -3.74 9.23
C THR A 497 -18.84 -5.24 8.90
N PRO A 498 -18.05 -5.66 7.89
CA PRO A 498 -18.03 -7.07 7.49
C PRO A 498 -17.55 -8.01 8.59
N LEU A 499 -16.63 -7.53 9.41
CA LEU A 499 -16.09 -8.26 10.56
C LEU A 499 -17.04 -8.24 11.78
N ARG A 500 -18.19 -7.55 11.69
CA ARG A 500 -19.19 -7.45 12.77
C ARG A 500 -20.61 -7.70 12.25
N GLY A 501 -20.76 -8.80 11.52
CA GLY A 501 -22.06 -9.33 11.09
C GLY A 501 -22.70 -8.57 9.93
N ASN A 502 -21.90 -7.85 9.13
CA ASN A 502 -22.36 -7.10 7.95
C ASN A 502 -23.46 -6.08 8.26
N ARG A 503 -23.32 -5.32 9.36
CA ARG A 503 -24.33 -4.34 9.79
C ARG A 503 -24.14 -2.99 9.11
N TYR A 504 -25.22 -2.46 8.56
CA TYR A 504 -25.31 -1.17 7.88
C TYR A 504 -25.76 -0.07 8.85
N PRO A 505 -24.97 1.01 9.03
CA PRO A 505 -25.41 2.21 9.72
C PRO A 505 -26.66 2.79 9.06
N THR A 506 -27.73 2.90 9.84
CA THR A 506 -29.07 3.27 9.37
C THR A 506 -29.60 4.45 10.17
N SER A 507 -29.97 5.53 9.48
CA SER A 507 -30.58 6.70 10.12
C SER A 507 -31.94 6.34 10.73
N GLN A 508 -32.25 6.97 11.87
CA GLN A 508 -33.55 6.91 12.55
C GLN A 508 -34.22 8.30 12.62
N GLY A 509 -33.75 9.26 11.81
CA GLY A 509 -34.20 10.66 11.84
C GLY A 509 -33.36 11.56 12.75
N ALA A 510 -33.49 12.87 12.55
CA ALA A 510 -32.64 13.87 13.23
C ALA A 510 -32.69 13.76 14.76
N GLY A 511 -31.52 13.83 15.39
CA GLY A 511 -31.33 13.72 16.84
C GLY A 511 -31.35 12.29 17.39
N GLN A 512 -31.63 11.28 16.56
CA GLN A 512 -31.70 9.89 16.99
C GLN A 512 -30.35 9.16 16.82
N PRO A 513 -30.08 8.14 17.66
CA PRO A 513 -28.94 7.24 17.47
C PRO A 513 -28.96 6.53 16.11
N ILE A 514 -27.79 6.33 15.54
CA ILE A 514 -27.63 5.53 14.31
C ILE A 514 -27.69 4.04 14.68
N ALA A 515 -28.57 3.28 14.04
CA ALA A 515 -28.76 1.84 14.27
C ALA A 515 -27.98 0.98 13.27
N GLY A 516 -27.63 -0.25 13.64
CA GLY A 516 -26.85 -1.19 12.83
C GLY A 516 -27.70 -2.37 12.37
N ASN A 517 -28.28 -2.25 11.19
CA ASN A 517 -29.22 -3.23 10.63
C ASN A 517 -28.53 -4.19 9.66
N THR A 518 -29.03 -5.43 9.54
CA THR A 518 -28.51 -6.42 8.59
C THR A 518 -29.17 -6.33 7.20
N THR A 519 -30.25 -5.56 7.09
CA THR A 519 -30.97 -5.33 5.82
C THR A 519 -30.79 -3.88 5.42
N ALA A 520 -30.29 -3.67 4.20
CA ALA A 520 -30.04 -2.33 3.69
C ALA A 520 -31.32 -1.70 3.10
N THR A 521 -31.57 -0.44 3.45
CA THR A 521 -32.68 0.40 2.96
C THR A 521 -32.16 1.76 2.49
N LYS A 522 -33.03 2.65 1.98
CA LYS A 522 -32.64 4.05 1.70
C LYS A 522 -32.09 4.77 2.95
N ALA A 523 -32.58 4.43 4.14
CA ALA A 523 -32.08 5.00 5.40
C ALA A 523 -30.66 4.51 5.77
N SER A 524 -30.15 3.49 5.09
CA SER A 524 -28.76 3.01 5.21
C SER A 524 -27.86 3.44 4.05
N GLN A 525 -28.34 4.34 3.19
CA GLN A 525 -27.59 4.88 2.07
C GLN A 525 -27.13 6.30 2.39
N TRP A 526 -25.86 6.56 2.10
CA TRP A 526 -25.19 7.78 2.51
C TRP A 526 -24.37 8.33 1.34
N LYS A 527 -24.38 9.66 1.18
CA LYS A 527 -23.46 10.37 0.30
C LYS A 527 -22.39 11.07 1.13
N PHE A 528 -21.21 11.21 0.56
CA PHE A 528 -20.06 11.88 1.18
C PHE A 528 -19.85 13.20 0.44
N VAL A 529 -19.91 14.33 1.14
CA VAL A 529 -19.73 15.66 0.53
C VAL A 529 -18.46 16.28 1.13
N ALA A 530 -17.50 16.64 0.29
CA ALA A 530 -16.25 17.25 0.76
C ALA A 530 -16.53 18.60 1.43
N ARG A 531 -15.85 18.88 2.54
CA ARG A 531 -16.02 20.14 3.27
C ARG A 531 -14.99 21.18 2.85
N THR A 532 -15.38 22.44 2.92
CA THR A 532 -14.52 23.59 2.62
C THR A 532 -13.54 23.94 3.75
N ASP A 533 -13.87 23.58 5.00
CA ASP A 533 -13.03 23.83 6.16
C ASP A 533 -11.85 22.85 6.30
N ASN A 534 -11.93 21.67 5.66
CA ASN A 534 -10.86 20.68 5.62
C ASN A 534 -11.02 19.78 4.38
N ALA A 535 -10.07 19.90 3.43
CA ALA A 535 -10.08 19.19 2.16
C ALA A 535 -10.04 17.65 2.27
N ASN A 536 -9.68 17.09 3.44
CA ASN A 536 -9.67 15.66 3.71
C ASN A 536 -10.84 15.20 4.59
N SER A 537 -11.89 16.01 4.71
CA SER A 537 -13.05 15.81 5.57
C SER A 537 -14.36 15.85 4.80
N PHE A 538 -15.34 15.06 5.26
CA PHE A 538 -16.62 14.85 4.60
C PHE A 538 -17.79 15.07 5.56
N ASP A 539 -18.85 15.68 5.04
CA ASP A 539 -20.19 15.45 5.55
C ASP A 539 -20.72 14.11 5.06
N ILE A 540 -21.27 13.31 5.96
CA ILE A 540 -21.94 12.05 5.63
C ILE A 540 -23.44 12.27 5.76
N ILE A 541 -24.14 12.31 4.61
CA ILE A 541 -25.52 12.76 4.51
C ILE A 541 -26.42 11.60 4.08
N ASN A 542 -27.52 11.39 4.80
CA ASN A 542 -28.43 10.28 4.56
C ASN A 542 -29.32 10.51 3.33
N ARG A 543 -29.62 9.43 2.60
CA ARG A 543 -30.53 9.49 1.45
C ARG A 543 -32.00 9.64 1.79
N ALA A 544 -32.46 9.04 2.89
CA ALA A 544 -33.89 8.98 3.20
C ALA A 544 -34.42 10.26 3.84
N ASP A 545 -33.63 10.89 4.70
CA ASP A 545 -34.06 12.03 5.52
C ASP A 545 -33.16 13.27 5.41
N SER A 546 -32.12 13.22 4.58
CA SER A 546 -31.15 14.32 4.37
C SER A 546 -30.41 14.78 5.64
N THR A 547 -30.37 13.95 6.68
CA THR A 547 -29.64 14.28 7.92
C THR A 547 -28.15 13.97 7.82
N TYR A 548 -27.33 14.71 8.57
CA TYR A 548 -25.88 14.57 8.67
C TYR A 548 -25.51 13.63 9.83
N ILE A 549 -24.47 12.81 9.71
CA ILE A 549 -23.88 12.14 10.88
C ILE A 549 -22.99 13.11 11.64
N SER A 550 -23.33 13.41 12.90
CA SER A 550 -22.55 14.34 13.72
C SER A 550 -21.39 13.63 14.46
N PRO A 551 -20.14 14.14 14.39
CA PRO A 551 -19.05 13.64 15.21
C PRO A 551 -19.09 14.14 16.66
N ALA A 552 -20.00 15.07 17.00
CA ALA A 552 -20.14 15.62 18.35
C ALA A 552 -20.83 14.61 19.29
N SER A 553 -20.08 13.63 19.75
CA SER A 553 -20.53 12.59 20.67
C SER A 553 -19.43 12.28 21.69
N ALA A 554 -19.79 12.05 22.95
CA ALA A 554 -18.83 11.68 23.97
C ALA A 554 -18.25 10.29 23.71
N ASN A 555 -17.05 10.01 24.21
CA ASN A 555 -16.47 8.68 24.09
C ASN A 555 -17.41 7.62 24.68
N ASN A 556 -17.52 6.49 23.99
CA ASN A 556 -18.38 5.35 24.29
C ASN A 556 -19.89 5.70 24.36
N THR A 557 -20.35 6.63 23.52
CA THR A 557 -21.78 6.97 23.38
C THR A 557 -22.21 6.94 21.92
N ALA A 558 -23.51 6.76 21.68
CA ALA A 558 -24.04 6.64 20.32
C ALA A 558 -23.78 7.90 19.47
N LEU A 559 -23.34 7.70 18.23
CA LEU A 559 -23.39 8.72 17.20
C LEU A 559 -24.84 8.96 16.79
N LYS A 560 -25.15 10.22 16.49
CA LYS A 560 -26.50 10.66 16.14
C LYS A 560 -26.48 11.38 14.81
N THR A 561 -27.64 11.40 14.15
CA THR A 561 -27.83 12.29 13.01
C THR A 561 -28.29 13.68 13.45
N ALA A 562 -28.03 14.69 12.63
CA ALA A 562 -28.40 16.08 12.85
C ALA A 562 -29.05 16.66 11.60
N LYS A 563 -29.98 17.61 11.77
CA LYS A 563 -30.61 18.31 10.65
C LYS A 563 -29.69 19.37 10.05
N GLU A 564 -28.94 20.05 10.91
CA GLU A 564 -27.97 21.07 10.51
C GLU A 564 -26.59 20.45 10.27
N GLN A 565 -25.81 21.11 9.40
CA GLN A 565 -24.44 20.71 9.11
C GLN A 565 -23.59 20.76 10.40
N PRO A 566 -22.89 19.68 10.78
CA PRO A 566 -22.04 19.67 11.96
C PRO A 566 -20.84 20.62 11.82
N THR A 567 -20.29 21.07 12.95
CA THR A 567 -19.11 21.96 12.99
C THR A 567 -17.81 21.28 12.55
N ALA A 568 -17.76 19.94 12.55
CA ALA A 568 -16.63 19.15 12.08
C ALA A 568 -17.15 18.00 11.20
N GLY A 569 -16.37 17.60 10.20
CA GLY A 569 -16.67 16.46 9.34
C GLY A 569 -15.82 15.22 9.63
N TRP A 570 -16.11 14.16 8.89
CA TRP A 570 -15.48 12.85 9.01
C TRP A 570 -14.36 12.64 7.99
N GLN A 571 -13.28 12.01 8.43
CA GLN A 571 -12.16 11.57 7.61
C GLN A 571 -12.16 10.05 7.50
N ILE A 572 -11.51 9.54 6.44
CA ILE A 572 -11.43 8.10 6.14
C ILE A 572 -9.96 7.73 5.94
N LYS A 573 -9.49 6.70 6.64
CA LYS A 573 -8.16 6.10 6.40
C LYS A 573 -8.27 4.57 6.39
N GLU A 574 -7.27 3.92 5.82
CA GLU A 574 -7.19 2.45 5.79
C GLU A 574 -7.16 1.89 7.23
N ALA A 575 -7.90 0.81 7.44
CA ALA A 575 -7.84 0.02 8.65
C ALA A 575 -6.64 -0.94 8.63
N ASP A 576 -6.42 -1.66 9.73
CA ASP A 576 -5.38 -2.68 9.76
C ASP A 576 -5.75 -3.85 8.82
N THR A 577 -7.03 -4.10 8.54
CA THR A 577 -7.42 -5.07 7.50
C THR A 577 -7.51 -4.37 6.14
N GLU A 578 -6.75 -4.85 5.15
CA GLU A 578 -6.69 -4.25 3.81
C GLU A 578 -8.07 -4.22 3.15
N GLY A 579 -8.45 -3.11 2.52
CA GLY A 579 -9.78 -2.96 1.89
C GLY A 579 -10.90 -2.61 2.86
N TYR A 580 -10.62 -2.53 4.17
CA TYR A 580 -11.48 -1.86 5.14
C TYR A 580 -10.90 -0.52 5.56
N PHE A 581 -11.78 0.32 6.09
CA PHE A 581 -11.49 1.69 6.43
C PHE A 581 -12.02 2.00 7.81
N ILE A 582 -11.33 2.89 8.50
CA ILE A 582 -11.88 3.53 9.68
C ILE A 582 -12.41 4.92 9.30
N ILE A 583 -13.49 5.32 9.97
CA ILE A 583 -14.13 6.62 9.80
C ILE A 583 -13.99 7.38 11.13
N PHE A 584 -13.38 8.55 11.09
CA PHE A 584 -12.99 9.27 12.32
C PHE A 584 -13.06 10.80 12.17
N SER A 585 -13.12 11.52 13.29
CA SER A 585 -13.14 12.98 13.34
C SER A 585 -12.64 13.45 14.71
N GLY A 586 -11.44 14.02 14.79
CA GLY A 586 -10.88 14.44 16.09
C GLY A 586 -10.82 13.28 17.08
N THR A 587 -11.44 13.40 18.25
CA THR A 587 -11.50 12.27 19.20
C THR A 587 -12.62 11.27 18.90
N SER A 588 -13.35 11.42 17.79
CA SER A 588 -14.50 10.57 17.47
C SER A 588 -14.15 9.48 16.45
N GLN A 589 -14.53 8.22 16.71
CA GLN A 589 -14.35 7.10 15.78
C GLN A 589 -15.62 6.27 15.67
N PHE A 590 -16.05 5.93 14.45
CA PHE A 590 -17.16 5.00 14.24
C PHE A 590 -16.86 3.62 14.84
N ASN A 591 -17.79 3.09 15.63
CA ASN A 591 -17.78 1.70 16.06
C ASN A 591 -19.18 1.09 16.08
N GLN A 592 -19.38 0.02 15.33
CA GLN A 592 -20.59 -0.78 15.40
C GLN A 592 -20.61 -1.60 16.70
N THR A 593 -21.59 -1.40 17.60
CA THR A 593 -21.63 -2.20 18.84
C THR A 593 -22.08 -3.65 18.61
N THR A 594 -21.84 -4.52 19.60
CA THR A 594 -22.23 -5.94 19.60
C THR A 594 -23.56 -6.23 20.29
N PHE A 595 -24.18 -5.23 20.92
CA PHE A 595 -25.42 -5.36 21.69
C PHE A 595 -26.57 -4.62 21.01
N SER A 596 -27.75 -5.23 21.00
CA SER A 596 -28.99 -4.67 20.43
C SER A 596 -29.29 -3.28 21.01
N PRO A 597 -29.64 -2.26 20.19
CA PRO A 597 -30.01 -2.32 18.77
C PRO A 597 -28.83 -2.22 17.80
N PHE A 598 -27.62 -2.57 18.24
CA PHE A 598 -26.38 -2.48 17.48
C PHE A 598 -26.18 -1.04 17.01
N SER A 599 -26.20 -0.09 17.94
CA SER A 599 -25.97 1.31 17.55
C SER A 599 -24.52 1.53 17.12
N VAL A 600 -24.30 2.58 16.34
CA VAL A 600 -22.94 3.05 16.03
C VAL A 600 -22.51 4.04 17.10
N TYR A 601 -21.41 3.74 17.79
CA TYR A 601 -20.87 4.56 18.88
C TYR A 601 -19.65 5.36 18.43
N ASN A 602 -19.40 6.46 19.12
CA ASN A 602 -18.07 7.03 19.19
C ASN A 602 -17.22 6.16 20.13
N TRP A 603 -16.15 5.56 19.62
CA TRP A 603 -15.28 4.68 20.40
C TRP A 603 -13.95 5.31 20.85
N GLY A 604 -13.73 6.59 20.51
CA GLY A 604 -12.55 7.32 20.95
C GLY A 604 -11.23 6.81 20.36
N TYR A 605 -10.13 7.31 20.92
CA TYR A 605 -8.80 6.74 20.70
C TYR A 605 -8.60 5.44 21.51
N ASN A 606 -7.67 4.63 21.04
CA ASN A 606 -7.13 3.51 21.78
C ASN A 606 -6.26 4.03 22.94
N THR A 607 -6.67 3.74 24.17
CA THR A 607 -5.92 4.12 25.37
C THR A 607 -5.07 2.99 25.93
N ASN A 608 -5.22 1.76 25.40
CA ASN A 608 -4.71 0.56 26.05
C ASN A 608 -3.63 -0.17 25.23
N VAL A 609 -3.68 -0.08 23.89
CA VAL A 609 -2.78 -0.81 22.99
C VAL A 609 -1.88 0.14 22.19
N LYS A 610 -2.46 1.21 21.61
CA LYS A 610 -1.75 2.27 20.88
C LYS A 610 -2.21 3.63 21.40
N PRO A 611 -1.61 4.15 22.50
CA PRO A 611 -2.09 5.37 23.15
C PRO A 611 -2.25 6.53 22.17
N ASN A 612 -3.43 7.15 22.15
CA ASN A 612 -3.79 8.29 21.29
C ASN A 612 -3.85 7.99 19.78
N ASP A 613 -4.00 6.73 19.38
CA ASP A 613 -4.28 6.35 17.99
C ASP A 613 -5.69 5.77 17.85
N TYR A 614 -6.27 5.83 16.65
CA TYR A 614 -7.58 5.22 16.37
C TYR A 614 -7.45 3.69 16.35
N ARG A 615 -8.53 2.99 16.70
CA ARG A 615 -8.55 1.53 16.66
C ARG A 615 -8.73 1.05 15.23
N THR A 616 -7.62 0.75 14.57
CA THR A 616 -7.60 0.16 13.23
C THR A 616 -7.79 -1.35 13.23
N ASP A 617 -7.73 -1.98 14.41
CA ASP A 617 -7.80 -3.41 14.68
C ASP A 617 -9.18 -3.90 15.17
N ASP A 618 -9.98 -3.06 15.82
CA ASP A 618 -11.30 -3.46 16.32
C ASP A 618 -12.29 -3.77 15.18
N ALA A 619 -12.88 -4.97 15.19
CA ALA A 619 -13.80 -5.42 14.16
C ALA A 619 -15.03 -4.50 13.93
N GLY A 620 -15.45 -3.74 14.94
CA GLY A 620 -16.55 -2.79 14.84
C GLY A 620 -16.15 -1.43 14.29
N CYS A 621 -14.85 -1.11 14.28
CA CYS A 621 -14.33 0.13 13.70
C CYS A 621 -14.04 0.01 12.18
N GLN A 622 -14.06 -1.20 11.63
CA GLN A 622 -13.59 -1.48 10.27
C GLN A 622 -14.76 -1.62 9.30
N TYR A 623 -14.87 -0.67 8.39
CA TYR A 623 -15.98 -0.54 7.44
C TYR A 623 -15.54 -0.82 5.99
N SER A 624 -16.46 -1.36 5.19
CA SER A 624 -16.33 -1.46 3.73
C SER A 624 -17.38 -0.59 3.04
N PHE A 625 -17.09 -0.07 1.84
CA PHE A 625 -18.02 0.77 1.07
C PHE A 625 -18.45 0.07 -0.22
N LYS A 626 -19.74 0.18 -0.53
CA LYS A 626 -20.34 -0.29 -1.78
C LYS A 626 -21.13 0.86 -2.42
N LEU A 627 -20.74 1.29 -3.62
CA LEU A 627 -21.55 2.22 -4.41
C LEU A 627 -22.84 1.52 -4.83
N VAL A 628 -24.00 2.12 -4.53
CA VAL A 628 -25.31 1.53 -4.82
C VAL A 628 -26.17 2.36 -5.76
N ASN A 629 -25.87 3.64 -5.94
CA ASN A 629 -26.55 4.49 -6.92
C ASN A 629 -25.67 5.71 -7.27
N THR A 630 -25.82 6.22 -8.48
CA THR A 630 -25.27 7.50 -8.92
C THR A 630 -26.38 8.32 -9.57
N GLU A 631 -26.63 9.52 -9.06
CA GLU A 631 -27.68 10.41 -9.54
C GLU A 631 -27.03 11.70 -10.07
N LEU A 632 -27.28 12.03 -11.33
CA LEU A 632 -26.94 13.35 -11.86
C LEU A 632 -27.91 14.37 -11.24
N ILE A 633 -27.35 15.39 -10.60
CA ILE A 633 -28.10 16.54 -10.13
C ILE A 633 -28.14 17.51 -11.30
N THR A 634 -29.30 17.64 -11.94
CA THR A 634 -29.49 18.61 -13.03
C THR A 634 -29.24 20.02 -12.49
N PRO A 635 -28.25 20.76 -13.03
CA PRO A 635 -28.05 22.17 -12.68
C PRO A 635 -29.31 22.97 -13.03
N GLU A 636 -29.62 24.01 -12.25
CA GLU A 636 -30.60 24.99 -12.71
C GLU A 636 -30.12 25.61 -14.05
N PRO A 637 -30.97 25.68 -15.08
CA PRO A 637 -30.59 26.31 -16.34
C PRO A 637 -30.25 27.78 -16.10
N GLN A 638 -29.25 28.30 -16.82
CA GLN A 638 -28.92 29.73 -16.77
C GLN A 638 -30.18 30.57 -17.04
N PRO A 639 -30.38 31.69 -16.33
CA PRO A 639 -31.54 32.56 -16.55
C PRO A 639 -31.69 32.94 -18.03
N ASN A 640 -32.93 32.96 -18.53
CA ASN A 640 -33.21 33.23 -19.93
C ASN A 640 -32.77 34.66 -20.30
N GLY A 641 -31.93 34.83 -21.33
CA GLY A 641 -31.34 36.13 -21.70
C GLY A 641 -29.97 36.46 -21.08
N SER A 642 -29.38 35.51 -20.32
CA SER A 642 -27.99 35.56 -19.85
C SER A 642 -26.97 35.43 -21.00
N PRO A 643 -25.69 35.82 -20.81
CA PRO A 643 -24.65 35.64 -21.82
C PRO A 643 -24.46 34.17 -22.18
N THR A 644 -24.27 33.91 -23.47
CA THR A 644 -23.91 32.58 -23.98
C THR A 644 -22.51 32.22 -23.50
N LEU A 645 -22.37 31.05 -22.87
CA LEU A 645 -21.08 30.58 -22.38
C LEU A 645 -20.18 30.16 -23.55
N SER A 646 -18.91 30.55 -23.47
CA SER A 646 -17.82 30.12 -24.33
C SER A 646 -17.41 28.68 -23.99
N ASN A 647 -16.99 27.94 -25.01
CA ASN A 647 -16.50 26.57 -24.90
C ASN A 647 -15.20 26.39 -25.72
N ALA A 648 -14.71 25.16 -25.85
CA ALA A 648 -13.47 24.85 -26.55
C ALA A 648 -13.48 25.26 -28.03
N THR A 649 -14.64 25.30 -28.68
CA THR A 649 -14.79 25.57 -30.11
C THR A 649 -15.26 26.99 -30.41
N THR A 650 -15.81 27.72 -29.44
CA THR A 650 -16.40 29.04 -29.71
C THR A 650 -16.21 29.97 -28.51
N SER A 651 -15.74 31.19 -28.75
CA SER A 651 -15.59 32.24 -27.74
C SER A 651 -16.55 33.40 -28.00
N HIS A 652 -17.45 33.65 -27.04
CA HIS A 652 -18.37 34.77 -27.03
C HIS A 652 -17.85 35.84 -26.06
N TYR A 653 -17.57 37.03 -26.58
CA TYR A 653 -17.08 38.17 -25.80
C TYR A 653 -18.20 39.16 -25.54
N TYR A 654 -18.19 39.71 -24.33
CA TYR A 654 -19.18 40.66 -23.84
C TYR A 654 -18.51 41.82 -23.13
N LYS A 655 -19.18 42.96 -23.17
CA LYS A 655 -19.06 44.00 -22.15
C LYS A 655 -20.21 43.84 -21.17
N PHE A 656 -19.95 44.10 -19.91
CA PHE A 656 -21.01 44.13 -18.91
C PHE A 656 -20.87 45.35 -18.01
N SER A 657 -21.98 45.82 -17.45
CA SER A 657 -22.02 47.03 -16.63
C SER A 657 -23.14 46.91 -15.62
N SER A 658 -22.99 47.51 -14.44
CA SER A 658 -24.10 47.52 -13.48
C SER A 658 -25.22 48.48 -13.92
N ALA A 659 -26.45 48.23 -13.47
CA ALA A 659 -27.60 49.11 -13.66
C ALA A 659 -27.33 50.52 -13.10
N ARG A 660 -26.51 50.60 -12.04
CA ARG A 660 -26.07 51.86 -11.43
C ARG A 660 -25.15 52.67 -12.35
N PHE A 661 -24.29 52.02 -13.13
CA PHE A 661 -23.29 52.67 -13.97
C PHE A 661 -23.23 52.05 -15.37
N PRO A 662 -24.26 52.28 -16.22
CA PRO A 662 -24.41 51.58 -17.51
C PRO A 662 -23.33 51.91 -18.54
N ASN A 663 -22.53 52.95 -18.32
CA ASN A 663 -21.43 53.37 -19.21
C ASN A 663 -20.04 53.07 -18.62
N TYR A 664 -19.96 52.33 -17.52
CA TYR A 664 -18.69 51.96 -16.87
C TYR A 664 -18.50 50.45 -16.91
N TYR A 665 -17.59 50.00 -17.76
CA TYR A 665 -17.32 48.58 -18.03
C TYR A 665 -16.13 48.11 -17.20
N PRO A 666 -16.21 46.98 -16.48
CA PRO A 666 -15.09 46.41 -15.74
C PRO A 666 -13.88 46.20 -16.63
N THR A 667 -12.74 46.78 -16.26
CA THR A 667 -11.50 46.72 -17.05
C THR A 667 -10.39 46.06 -16.24
N SER A 668 -9.72 45.07 -16.85
CA SER A 668 -8.53 44.45 -16.27
C SER A 668 -7.35 45.43 -16.31
N LEU A 669 -6.63 45.56 -15.19
CA LEU A 669 -5.45 46.42 -15.05
C LEU A 669 -4.15 45.63 -14.89
N GLY A 670 -4.19 44.31 -15.15
CA GLY A 670 -3.09 43.38 -14.98
C GLY A 670 -3.16 42.55 -13.69
N GLU A 671 -2.28 41.55 -13.59
CA GLU A 671 -2.31 40.56 -12.51
C GLU A 671 -2.16 41.20 -11.12
N GLY A 672 -3.02 40.79 -10.19
CA GLY A 672 -3.06 41.28 -8.81
C GLY A 672 -3.70 42.65 -8.63
N GLN A 673 -4.13 43.32 -9.71
CA GLN A 673 -4.79 44.62 -9.63
C GLN A 673 -6.31 44.48 -9.50
N PRO A 674 -6.99 45.42 -8.81
CA PRO A 674 -8.45 45.43 -8.71
C PRO A 674 -9.08 45.70 -10.06
N VAL A 675 -10.06 44.88 -10.44
CA VAL A 675 -10.86 45.11 -11.64
C VAL A 675 -11.66 46.40 -11.44
N THR A 676 -11.40 47.38 -12.30
CA THR A 676 -11.89 48.74 -12.12
C THR A 676 -12.65 49.17 -13.36
N SER A 677 -13.90 49.58 -13.19
CA SER A 677 -14.73 49.93 -14.32
C SER A 677 -14.38 51.30 -14.90
N ARG A 678 -14.31 51.38 -16.23
CA ARG A 678 -13.92 52.58 -16.99
C ARG A 678 -14.89 52.84 -18.15
N THR A 679 -14.87 54.06 -18.67
CA THR A 679 -15.77 54.50 -19.75
C THR A 679 -15.22 54.22 -21.16
N ASP A 680 -14.11 53.49 -21.28
CA ASP A 680 -13.47 53.21 -22.56
C ASP A 680 -14.18 52.08 -23.33
N ALA A 681 -15.07 52.49 -24.23
CA ALA A 681 -15.96 51.57 -24.94
C ALA A 681 -15.29 50.69 -26.01
N SER A 682 -13.96 50.71 -26.22
CA SER A 682 -13.31 49.95 -27.31
C SER A 682 -11.94 49.30 -27.01
N THR A 683 -11.63 48.96 -25.74
CA THR A 683 -10.41 48.19 -25.41
C THR A 683 -10.72 46.71 -25.12
N GLN A 684 -9.87 45.79 -25.59
CA GLN A 684 -9.97 44.36 -25.22
C GLN A 684 -9.89 44.15 -23.69
N ALA A 685 -9.29 45.09 -22.95
CA ALA A 685 -9.18 45.02 -21.50
C ALA A 685 -10.53 45.17 -20.78
N SER A 686 -11.57 45.70 -21.45
CA SER A 686 -12.94 45.81 -20.93
C SER A 686 -13.88 44.72 -21.47
N GLU A 687 -13.36 43.77 -22.23
CA GLU A 687 -14.13 42.66 -22.82
C GLU A 687 -13.82 41.35 -22.10
N TRP A 688 -14.88 40.59 -21.81
CA TRP A 688 -14.80 39.36 -21.03
C TRP A 688 -15.57 38.25 -21.71
N LYS A 689 -15.06 37.03 -21.60
CA LYS A 689 -15.78 35.82 -21.97
C LYS A 689 -16.12 35.01 -20.72
N PHE A 690 -17.25 34.31 -20.78
CA PHE A 690 -17.73 33.44 -19.70
C PHE A 690 -17.50 32.00 -20.11
N VAL A 691 -16.57 31.29 -19.48
CA VAL A 691 -16.15 29.95 -19.92
C VAL A 691 -16.84 28.89 -19.06
N ASP A 692 -17.59 27.99 -19.69
CA ASP A 692 -18.30 26.90 -19.00
C ASP A 692 -17.31 25.95 -18.30
N ARG A 693 -17.56 25.66 -17.02
CA ARG A 693 -16.76 24.74 -16.21
C ARG A 693 -17.36 23.33 -16.14
N THR A 694 -18.51 23.09 -16.77
CA THR A 694 -19.25 21.81 -16.78
C THR A 694 -19.77 21.35 -15.40
N ASP A 695 -19.59 22.16 -14.36
CA ASP A 695 -20.07 21.95 -12.98
C ASP A 695 -21.31 22.81 -12.65
N GLY A 696 -21.87 23.51 -13.64
CA GLY A 696 -22.98 24.46 -13.48
C GLY A 696 -22.54 25.91 -13.22
N THR A 697 -21.23 26.17 -13.12
CA THR A 697 -20.64 27.51 -12.97
C THR A 697 -19.78 27.88 -14.18
N PHE A 698 -19.30 29.13 -14.24
CA PHE A 698 -18.42 29.61 -15.30
C PHE A 698 -17.28 30.48 -14.77
N ASP A 699 -16.17 30.52 -15.51
CA ASP A 699 -15.08 31.46 -15.29
C ASP A 699 -15.33 32.78 -16.04
N ILE A 700 -14.94 33.92 -15.45
CA ILE A 700 -14.97 35.24 -16.12
C ILE A 700 -13.54 35.57 -16.56
N VAL A 701 -13.27 35.52 -17.86
CA VAL A 701 -11.90 35.60 -18.42
C VAL A 701 -11.76 36.83 -19.31
N ASN A 702 -10.75 37.66 -19.04
CA ASN A 702 -10.50 38.88 -19.80
C ASN A 702 -9.97 38.56 -21.20
N ARG A 703 -10.35 39.35 -22.20
CA ARG A 703 -9.88 39.18 -23.57
C ARG A 703 -8.43 39.60 -23.76
N HIS A 704 -7.97 40.66 -23.10
CA HIS A 704 -6.66 41.26 -23.34
C HIS A 704 -5.51 40.45 -22.76
N ASP A 705 -5.63 40.04 -21.50
CA ASP A 705 -4.54 39.42 -20.72
C ASP A 705 -4.85 37.99 -20.28
N GLY A 706 -6.06 37.48 -20.56
CA GLY A 706 -6.47 36.13 -20.18
C GLY A 706 -6.66 35.92 -18.67
N LEU A 707 -6.67 37.00 -17.88
CA LEU A 707 -6.82 36.93 -16.43
C LEU A 707 -8.27 36.67 -16.02
N TYR A 708 -8.43 36.06 -14.86
CA TYR A 708 -9.72 35.68 -14.28
C TYR A 708 -10.19 36.71 -13.26
N ILE A 709 -11.50 36.94 -13.18
CA ILE A 709 -12.12 37.53 -11.97
C ILE A 709 -12.38 36.39 -10.99
N SER A 710 -11.62 36.34 -9.89
CA SER A 710 -11.77 35.26 -8.89
C SER A 710 -12.84 35.58 -7.85
N PRO A 711 -13.75 34.63 -7.52
CA PRO A 711 -14.65 34.78 -6.38
C PRO A 711 -13.95 34.65 -5.01
N ALA A 712 -12.69 34.20 -4.98
CA ALA A 712 -11.89 34.05 -3.75
C ALA A 712 -11.36 35.40 -3.24
N SER A 713 -12.26 36.24 -2.75
CA SER A 713 -11.96 37.55 -2.15
C SER A 713 -12.75 37.71 -0.86
N SER A 714 -12.19 38.39 0.15
CA SER A 714 -12.90 38.62 1.42
C SER A 714 -14.10 39.56 1.22
N ASN A 715 -15.11 39.42 2.07
CA ASN A 715 -16.26 40.31 2.05
C ASN A 715 -15.84 41.79 2.17
N ASN A 716 -16.48 42.64 1.38
CA ASN A 716 -16.26 44.08 1.25
C ASN A 716 -14.84 44.47 0.78
N THR A 717 -14.22 43.63 -0.06
CA THR A 717 -12.91 43.92 -0.67
C THR A 717 -12.96 43.82 -2.18
N ALA A 718 -12.00 44.45 -2.86
CA ALA A 718 -11.95 44.47 -4.32
C ALA A 718 -11.69 43.07 -4.90
N LEU A 719 -12.32 42.78 -6.03
CA LEU A 719 -12.05 41.60 -6.85
C LEU A 719 -10.85 41.92 -7.75
N ASN A 720 -9.78 41.15 -7.60
CA ASN A 720 -8.56 41.32 -8.38
C ASN A 720 -8.53 40.38 -9.58
N ALA A 721 -7.87 40.82 -10.65
CA ALA A 721 -7.56 39.97 -11.80
C ALA A 721 -6.41 39.01 -11.44
N VAL A 722 -6.57 37.71 -11.68
CA VAL A 722 -5.57 36.67 -11.33
C VAL A 722 -5.22 35.79 -12.52
N ALA A 723 -3.97 35.27 -12.57
CA ALA A 723 -3.52 34.44 -13.69
C ALA A 723 -3.90 32.96 -13.55
N ALA A 724 -4.02 32.46 -12.31
CA ALA A 724 -4.45 31.10 -12.06
C ALA A 724 -5.99 30.99 -12.18
N GLN A 725 -6.46 29.92 -12.83
CA GLN A 725 -7.88 29.60 -12.87
C GLN A 725 -8.41 29.44 -11.42
N PRO A 726 -9.48 30.16 -11.03
CA PRO A 726 -10.04 30.06 -9.68
C PRO A 726 -10.55 28.65 -9.36
N GLU A 727 -10.42 28.25 -8.09
CA GLU A 727 -10.91 26.96 -7.59
C GLU A 727 -12.44 26.83 -7.70
N ALA A 728 -13.17 27.93 -7.58
CA ALA A 728 -14.63 28.00 -7.75
C ALA A 728 -15.02 28.99 -8.85
N GLY A 729 -16.08 28.68 -9.58
CA GLY A 729 -16.64 29.55 -10.62
C GLY A 729 -17.75 30.47 -10.13
N TRP A 730 -18.30 31.25 -11.05
CA TRP A 730 -19.44 32.15 -10.89
C TRP A 730 -20.72 31.53 -11.46
N LYS A 731 -21.88 31.93 -10.94
CA LYS A 731 -23.21 31.68 -11.53
C LYS A 731 -24.00 32.97 -11.65
N LEU A 732 -25.04 32.97 -12.48
CA LEU A 732 -25.99 34.08 -12.60
C LEU A 732 -27.31 33.74 -11.94
N LEU A 733 -27.84 34.69 -11.19
CA LEU A 733 -29.23 34.71 -10.74
C LEU A 733 -30.00 35.80 -11.49
N ASP A 734 -31.29 35.58 -11.75
CA ASP A 734 -32.19 36.63 -12.24
C ASP A 734 -32.34 37.71 -11.15
N SER A 735 -32.12 38.99 -11.50
CA SER A 735 -32.24 40.06 -10.51
C SER A 735 -33.69 40.47 -10.23
N GLY A 736 -34.67 39.87 -10.92
CA GLY A 736 -36.07 40.28 -10.92
C GLY A 736 -36.36 41.52 -11.77
N GLN A 737 -35.35 42.07 -12.46
CA GLN A 737 -35.45 43.22 -13.36
C GLN A 737 -35.09 42.77 -14.78
N SER A 738 -35.97 43.07 -15.74
CA SER A 738 -35.81 42.64 -17.12
C SER A 738 -34.45 43.06 -17.69
N GLY A 739 -33.64 42.06 -18.08
CA GLY A 739 -32.33 42.27 -18.71
C GLY A 739 -31.16 42.48 -17.75
N TYR A 740 -31.35 42.27 -16.44
CA TYR A 740 -30.31 42.35 -15.43
C TYR A 740 -30.16 41.06 -14.63
N PHE A 741 -28.91 40.76 -14.25
CA PHE A 741 -28.53 39.52 -13.56
C PHE A 741 -27.56 39.81 -12.43
N ILE A 742 -27.42 38.88 -11.49
CA ILE A 742 -26.50 39.00 -10.34
C ILE A 742 -25.45 37.90 -10.44
N PHE A 743 -24.17 38.28 -10.36
CA PHE A 743 -23.07 37.32 -10.27
C PHE A 743 -22.87 36.87 -8.83
N VAL A 744 -22.93 35.56 -8.61
CA VAL A 744 -22.69 34.97 -7.28
C VAL A 744 -21.79 33.74 -7.36
N SER A 745 -21.20 33.35 -6.23
CA SER A 745 -20.44 32.09 -6.10
C SER A 745 -20.72 31.48 -4.72
N ASP A 746 -21.40 30.34 -4.68
CA ASP A 746 -21.82 29.70 -3.43
C ASP A 746 -20.62 29.21 -2.62
N ALA A 747 -19.62 28.62 -3.28
CA ALA A 747 -18.43 28.07 -2.63
C ALA A 747 -17.63 29.11 -1.82
N ASN A 748 -17.68 30.38 -2.22
CA ASN A 748 -16.98 31.49 -1.55
C ASN A 748 -17.95 32.49 -0.89
N HIS A 749 -19.25 32.24 -0.94
CA HIS A 749 -20.29 33.18 -0.52
C HIS A 749 -20.09 34.59 -1.11
N ALA A 750 -19.75 34.67 -2.40
CA ALA A 750 -19.36 35.92 -3.06
C ALA A 750 -20.49 36.49 -3.94
N GLU A 751 -20.58 37.81 -4.01
CA GLU A 751 -21.50 38.56 -4.88
C GLU A 751 -20.79 39.79 -5.44
N ILE A 752 -20.85 40.02 -6.76
CA ILE A 752 -20.17 41.17 -7.39
C ILE A 752 -21.00 42.44 -7.17
N ASN A 753 -20.36 43.51 -6.71
CA ASN A 753 -20.91 44.87 -6.73
C ASN A 753 -19.96 45.85 -7.42
N GLN A 754 -20.50 46.77 -8.22
CA GLN A 754 -19.77 47.92 -8.74
C GLN A 754 -19.88 49.13 -7.78
N THR A 755 -18.73 49.52 -7.23
CA THR A 755 -18.64 50.60 -6.23
C THR A 755 -18.84 51.99 -6.83
N LYS A 756 -19.13 52.98 -5.97
CA LYS A 756 -19.39 54.37 -6.39
C LYS A 756 -18.08 55.10 -6.74
N SER A 757 -18.21 56.31 -7.29
CA SER A 757 -17.06 57.16 -7.67
C SER A 757 -16.04 57.39 -6.55
N GLY A 758 -16.50 57.57 -5.30
CA GLY A 758 -15.63 57.74 -4.12
C GLY A 758 -14.77 56.52 -3.78
N GLU A 759 -15.11 55.34 -4.33
CA GLU A 759 -14.39 54.07 -4.13
C GLU A 759 -13.70 53.60 -5.43
N GLY A 760 -13.72 54.45 -6.46
CA GLY A 760 -13.00 54.28 -7.71
C GLY A 760 -13.67 53.38 -8.74
N TYR A 761 -14.97 53.10 -8.64
CA TYR A 761 -15.71 52.23 -9.58
C TYR A 761 -15.15 50.79 -9.69
N LYS A 762 -14.61 50.26 -8.59
CA LYS A 762 -14.06 48.91 -8.52
C LYS A 762 -15.17 47.87 -8.43
N LEU A 763 -14.88 46.64 -8.87
CA LEU A 763 -15.70 45.49 -8.53
C LEU A 763 -15.31 44.97 -7.15
N TYR A 764 -16.27 44.86 -6.24
CA TYR A 764 -16.08 44.36 -4.89
C TYR A 764 -16.82 43.03 -4.71
N ASN A 765 -16.26 42.15 -3.86
CA ASN A 765 -17.06 41.08 -3.27
C ASN A 765 -17.88 41.69 -2.13
N TRP A 766 -19.20 41.73 -2.27
CA TRP A 766 -20.11 42.22 -1.23
C TRP A 766 -20.68 41.16 -0.30
N GLY A 767 -20.30 39.90 -0.56
CA GLY A 767 -20.55 38.76 0.29
C GLY A 767 -22.02 38.48 0.59
N TYR A 768 -22.22 37.51 1.47
CA TYR A 768 -23.50 37.14 2.07
C TYR A 768 -23.73 37.88 3.39
N GLY A 769 -24.95 38.36 3.66
CA GLY A 769 -25.35 38.72 5.03
C GLY A 769 -25.24 40.17 5.51
N SER A 770 -25.12 41.18 4.64
CA SER A 770 -25.08 42.58 5.12
C SER A 770 -26.45 43.19 5.49
N LYS A 771 -27.55 42.52 5.13
CA LYS A 771 -28.94 42.94 5.42
C LYS A 771 -29.74 41.81 6.07
N THR A 772 -29.66 40.59 5.50
CA THR A 772 -30.19 39.35 6.07
C THR A 772 -29.10 38.28 5.99
N ALA A 773 -28.67 37.75 7.14
CA ALA A 773 -27.70 36.66 7.17
C ALA A 773 -28.32 35.44 6.48
N GLY A 774 -27.69 34.90 5.44
CA GLY A 774 -28.31 33.81 4.70
C GLY A 774 -28.84 34.16 3.31
N GLU A 775 -28.66 35.37 2.77
CA GLU A 775 -29.24 35.75 1.47
C GLU A 775 -28.33 36.67 0.63
N TYR A 776 -28.39 36.50 -0.70
CA TYR A 776 -27.81 37.40 -1.72
C TYR A 776 -28.64 38.68 -1.85
N ARG A 777 -28.03 39.79 -2.28
CA ARG A 777 -28.71 41.09 -2.36
C ARG A 777 -29.38 41.30 -3.71
N PHE A 778 -30.69 41.16 -3.72
CA PHE A 778 -31.52 41.45 -4.90
C PHE A 778 -31.95 42.92 -5.01
N ASP A 779 -31.53 43.81 -4.08
CA ASP A 779 -32.08 45.17 -3.95
C ASP A 779 -31.09 46.32 -4.23
N ASP A 780 -29.92 46.03 -4.79
CA ASP A 780 -28.88 47.03 -5.07
C ASP A 780 -28.49 47.10 -6.57
N ASN A 781 -28.72 48.26 -7.18
CA ASN A 781 -28.45 48.49 -8.61
C ASN A 781 -26.97 48.34 -9.02
N GLY A 782 -26.03 48.35 -8.07
CA GLY A 782 -24.61 48.07 -8.32
C GLY A 782 -24.29 46.58 -8.43
N CYS A 783 -25.19 45.69 -7.97
CA CYS A 783 -25.08 44.23 -8.10
C CYS A 783 -25.79 43.69 -9.35
N TRP A 784 -26.61 44.50 -10.00
CA TRP A 784 -27.40 44.12 -11.16
C TRP A 784 -26.63 44.43 -12.44
N PHE A 785 -26.20 43.42 -13.19
CA PHE A 785 -25.39 43.57 -14.40
C PHE A 785 -26.17 43.22 -15.66
N SER A 786 -26.00 44.04 -16.69
CA SER A 786 -26.46 43.75 -18.06
C SER A 786 -25.26 43.41 -18.95
N PHE A 787 -25.53 42.69 -20.04
CA PHE A 787 -24.51 42.18 -20.96
C PHE A 787 -24.74 42.71 -22.37
N SER A 788 -23.68 43.21 -22.98
CA SER A 788 -23.64 43.68 -24.37
C SER A 788 -22.66 42.80 -25.15
N PRO A 789 -23.12 41.93 -26.07
CA PRO A 789 -22.23 41.11 -26.88
C PRO A 789 -21.35 41.99 -27.77
N THR A 790 -20.05 41.69 -27.84
CA THR A 790 -19.10 42.42 -28.69
C THR A 790 -18.65 41.61 -29.89
N GLU A 791 -18.32 40.33 -29.69
CA GLU A 791 -17.82 39.47 -30.76
C GLU A 791 -18.05 37.98 -30.47
N THR A 792 -18.20 37.17 -31.51
CA THR A 792 -18.14 35.71 -31.42
C THR A 792 -17.05 35.20 -32.36
N VAL A 793 -16.13 34.41 -31.82
CA VAL A 793 -14.98 33.83 -32.53
C VAL A 793 -15.13 32.31 -32.57
N ASP A 794 -15.06 31.73 -33.77
CA ASP A 794 -14.95 30.30 -33.96
C ASP A 794 -13.47 29.88 -33.83
N ASN A 795 -13.20 28.99 -32.88
CA ASN A 795 -11.85 28.51 -32.56
C ASN A 795 -11.51 27.21 -33.31
N THR A 796 -12.35 26.74 -34.24
CA THR A 796 -12.04 25.55 -35.04
C THR A 796 -10.94 25.83 -36.06
N ALA A 797 -9.78 25.22 -35.86
CA ALA A 797 -8.61 25.41 -36.70
C ALA A 797 -8.83 24.85 -38.12
N THR A 798 -8.81 25.72 -39.14
CA THR A 798 -8.69 25.35 -40.56
C THR A 798 -7.29 25.72 -41.08
N SER A 799 -6.31 24.84 -40.86
CA SER A 799 -5.12 24.63 -41.72
C SER A 799 -4.13 23.69 -41.03
N ILE A 800 -3.47 22.86 -41.86
CA ILE A 800 -2.41 21.92 -41.48
C ILE A 800 -1.26 22.72 -40.85
N GLY A 801 -1.09 22.57 -39.54
CA GLY A 801 -0.05 23.19 -38.75
C GLY A 801 0.35 22.24 -37.62
N THR A 802 1.65 22.02 -37.48
CA THR A 802 2.32 21.26 -36.43
C THR A 802 1.63 21.32 -35.08
N ILE A 803 1.42 20.14 -34.49
CA ILE A 803 0.88 19.92 -33.15
C ILE A 803 1.60 20.85 -32.15
N SER A 804 0.88 21.85 -31.64
CA SER A 804 1.25 22.52 -30.40
C SER A 804 1.04 21.50 -29.28
N THR A 805 2.15 20.95 -28.79
CA THR A 805 2.15 20.10 -27.61
C THR A 805 1.51 20.88 -26.46
N ALA A 806 0.41 20.37 -25.92
CA ALA A 806 0.00 20.69 -24.57
C ALA A 806 1.26 20.63 -23.70
N THR A 807 1.65 21.74 -23.09
CA THR A 807 2.88 21.81 -22.29
C THR A 807 2.78 20.76 -21.20
N ALA A 808 3.47 19.65 -21.39
CA ALA A 808 3.69 18.67 -20.37
C ALA A 808 4.29 19.39 -19.16
N PRO A 809 3.86 19.05 -17.93
CA PRO A 809 4.46 19.61 -16.73
C PRO A 809 5.98 19.42 -16.79
N GLU A 810 6.73 20.48 -16.49
CA GLU A 810 8.20 20.45 -16.58
C GLU A 810 8.73 19.39 -15.61
N GLN A 811 9.26 18.31 -16.18
CA GLN A 811 9.87 17.21 -15.44
C GLN A 811 11.32 17.57 -15.12
N TRP A 812 11.81 17.17 -13.95
CA TRP A 812 13.19 17.40 -13.52
C TRP A 812 13.90 16.07 -13.43
N TYR A 813 15.18 16.05 -13.81
CA TYR A 813 16.04 14.89 -13.72
C TYR A 813 17.28 15.26 -12.93
N ASP A 814 17.76 14.37 -12.08
CA ASP A 814 19.11 14.52 -11.55
C ASP A 814 20.16 14.13 -12.60
N LEU A 815 21.45 14.31 -12.26
CA LEU A 815 22.56 14.02 -13.18
C LEU A 815 22.71 12.53 -13.54
N SER A 816 21.96 11.64 -12.88
CA SER A 816 21.90 10.21 -13.19
C SER A 816 20.69 9.80 -14.03
N GLY A 817 19.84 10.76 -14.41
CA GLY A 817 18.66 10.52 -15.27
C GLY A 817 17.39 10.08 -14.51
N ARG A 818 17.39 10.11 -13.18
CA ARG A 818 16.20 9.82 -12.35
C ARG A 818 15.25 11.01 -12.36
N ARG A 819 13.95 10.77 -12.58
CA ARG A 819 12.90 11.79 -12.51
C ARG A 819 12.63 12.24 -11.07
N VAL A 820 12.60 13.56 -10.84
CA VAL A 820 12.40 14.20 -9.52
C VAL A 820 11.17 15.10 -9.58
N ALA A 821 10.22 14.88 -8.67
CA ALA A 821 8.91 15.55 -8.76
C ALA A 821 8.99 17.06 -8.41
N ARG A 822 9.84 17.47 -7.45
CA ARG A 822 9.97 18.86 -6.95
C ARG A 822 11.33 19.10 -6.24
N PRO A 823 12.42 19.41 -6.95
CA PRO A 823 13.74 19.57 -6.32
C PRO A 823 13.84 20.86 -5.48
N THR A 824 14.36 20.77 -4.25
CA THR A 824 14.54 21.93 -3.35
C THR A 824 16.00 22.36 -3.13
N LYS A 825 16.99 21.47 -3.34
CA LYS A 825 18.46 21.75 -3.29
C LYS A 825 19.21 20.82 -4.25
N GLY A 826 20.21 21.31 -5.01
CA GLY A 826 21.06 20.50 -5.90
C GLY A 826 21.04 20.89 -7.39
N LEU A 827 21.80 20.16 -8.23
CA LEU A 827 21.90 20.35 -9.69
C LEU A 827 20.93 19.42 -10.43
N TYR A 828 20.02 20.00 -11.22
CA TYR A 828 19.01 19.25 -11.97
C TYR A 828 18.98 19.70 -13.44
N ILE A 829 18.55 18.78 -14.29
CA ILE A 829 18.30 18.98 -15.72
C ILE A 829 16.78 18.94 -15.90
N SER A 830 16.18 20.04 -16.37
CA SER A 830 14.76 19.99 -16.73
C SER A 830 14.56 19.27 -18.07
N SER A 831 13.38 18.71 -18.28
CA SER A 831 12.90 18.15 -19.56
C SER A 831 12.98 19.14 -20.73
N LYS A 832 13.22 20.42 -20.46
CA LYS A 832 13.46 21.49 -21.45
C LYS A 832 14.94 21.84 -21.62
N GLY A 833 15.85 21.05 -21.05
CA GLY A 833 17.30 21.21 -21.16
C GLY A 833 17.92 22.31 -20.30
N ARG A 834 17.16 22.91 -19.36
CA ARG A 834 17.69 23.95 -18.47
C ARG A 834 18.42 23.34 -17.28
N LYS A 835 19.68 23.73 -17.09
CA LYS A 835 20.42 23.52 -15.83
C LYS A 835 19.96 24.55 -14.82
N VAL A 836 19.37 24.10 -13.71
CA VAL A 836 19.01 24.98 -12.61
C VAL A 836 19.89 24.61 -11.42
N GLY A 837 20.72 25.58 -11.00
CA GLY A 837 21.45 25.53 -9.73
C GLY A 837 20.78 26.48 -8.75
N ARG A 838 20.34 25.95 -7.61
CA ARG A 838 20.02 26.74 -6.41
C ARG A 838 20.82 26.19 -5.24
#